data_AF-A0A847PFV8-F1
#
_entry.id   AF-A0A847PFV8-F1
#
_cell.length_a   1.000
_cell.length_b   1.000
_cell.length_c   1.000
_cell.angle_alpha   90.00
_cell.angle_beta   90.00
_cell.angle_gamma   90.00
#
_symmetry.space_group_name_H-M   'P 1'
#
loop_
_entity.id
_entity.type
_entity.pdbx_description
1 polymer ?
#
loop_
_entity_poly.entity_id
_entity_poly.type
_entity_poly.pdbx_seq_one_letter_code
_entity_poly.pdbx_strand_id
1 'polypeptide(L)'
;MGTMLQARGLKLRELPEQLNLSQPDLIESIHREYLEAGADFVTTNTFGANPWKLEKAGLSVSEVVGSAVKIARRAADPFGGRVALDIGPSGKVMAPLGDAAFEDVFDSVALQVKAGAQGCDVVLLETFTDLYELKASVLAVKEHCDLPIYATMSFEASGRTFFGASLESMVLTLEALGVAALGLNCSLGPAQLRPLVERLCELAHVPVMVQPNAGLPVMRDGVSGYDVTSDEFAAIMAGFAEKGAGVLGGCCGTNPGYISKTVKAVGQRQVTPRSVPRRTGVCSAAKAVFFDDTVIIGERLNPTGKKALQAALRAQDMDFLLREAVAQQEQGAHVLDVNVGLPDVDEPALLKRAVTEIQGVLDLPLQIDSADPVALEAAARIANGKPLLNSVNGKEESLRTVLPIARKYGACVLGLTLDEGGIPETAEGRLAVARRIVEEAEKLGIPREDVLIDCLTLTASAQQDLVRETLEAVRRVREELGVRTVLGVSNVSFGLPRRAVINRTMLALALMQGLDAAIMNPADAGMMETVAAWRVLSGRDRDSQDYIAYCEAHPEATAAPSAGAGGPQKAQKAQETQKKLSETGDLASAVAKGLKERAATFTRDLLESLPPLEVVERHIVPALDSVGRDYEAQKIFLPQLIKAAEAAKSSFEVLRVALASDPDAKSGEPVAPVALATVYGDIHDIGKNIVKVLMENYNFKVLDLGKDVPPEAVAEAVRQNDIRIVGLSALMTTTVVGMKDTIALLRRECPEAKVIVGGAVLTPDMAEFVGADHYARDAMETVRIATKLATEADANVD
;
A
#
# COMPACT_ATOMS: atom_id res chain seq x y z
N MET A 1 -19.38 5.49 -19.11
CA MET A 1 -20.71 6.01 -18.72
C MET A 1 -20.69 7.51 -18.41
N GLY A 2 -19.93 7.99 -17.42
CA GLY A 2 -19.95 9.40 -16.97
C GLY A 2 -19.82 10.46 -18.09
N THR A 3 -18.81 10.36 -18.95
CA THR A 3 -18.62 11.29 -20.08
C THR A 3 -19.81 11.31 -21.05
N MET A 4 -20.45 10.16 -21.28
CA MET A 4 -21.64 10.05 -22.15
C MET A 4 -22.86 10.73 -21.54
N LEU A 5 -22.99 10.72 -20.21
CA LEU A 5 -24.06 11.40 -19.49
C LEU A 5 -23.83 12.91 -19.47
N GLN A 6 -22.59 13.37 -19.28
CA GLN A 6 -22.25 14.79 -19.38
C GLN A 6 -22.60 15.36 -20.76
N ALA A 7 -22.25 14.64 -21.83
CA ALA A 7 -22.59 15.04 -23.20
C ALA A 7 -24.12 15.11 -23.45
N ARG A 8 -24.92 14.46 -22.61
CA ARG A 8 -26.39 14.44 -22.68
C ARG A 8 -27.05 15.31 -21.61
N GLY A 9 -26.28 16.23 -21.01
CA GLY A 9 -26.82 17.26 -20.12
C GLY A 9 -26.92 16.86 -18.65
N LEU A 10 -26.21 15.81 -18.21
CA LEU A 10 -26.03 15.55 -16.78
C LEU A 10 -25.51 16.82 -16.10
N LYS A 11 -26.28 17.33 -15.14
CA LYS A 11 -25.95 18.58 -14.46
C LYS A 11 -24.82 18.38 -13.47
N LEU A 12 -24.10 19.47 -13.18
CA LEU A 12 -23.18 19.51 -12.05
C LEU A 12 -23.94 19.06 -10.78
N ARG A 13 -23.36 18.11 -10.03
CA ARG A 13 -23.92 17.45 -8.82
C ARG A 13 -24.99 16.38 -9.00
N GLU A 14 -25.54 16.18 -10.20
CA GLU A 14 -26.47 15.07 -10.40
C GLU A 14 -25.69 13.76 -10.33
N LEU A 15 -26.06 12.88 -9.41
CA LEU A 15 -25.41 11.57 -9.27
C LEU A 15 -25.70 10.75 -10.53
N PRO A 16 -24.67 10.28 -11.26
CA PRO A 16 -24.88 9.40 -12.41
C PRO A 16 -25.76 8.21 -12.05
N GLU A 17 -25.55 7.64 -10.87
CA GLU A 17 -26.26 6.45 -10.39
C GLU A 17 -27.75 6.72 -10.10
N GLN A 18 -28.14 7.97 -9.82
CA GLN A 18 -29.54 8.36 -9.63
C GLN A 18 -30.35 8.25 -10.93
N LEU A 19 -29.70 8.43 -12.09
CA LEU A 19 -30.35 8.33 -13.40
C LEU A 19 -30.87 6.91 -13.69
N ASN A 20 -30.39 5.90 -12.97
CA ASN A 20 -30.97 4.55 -13.04
C ASN A 20 -32.44 4.51 -12.59
N LEU A 21 -32.89 5.49 -11.80
CA LEU A 21 -34.26 5.60 -11.31
C LEU A 21 -35.03 6.68 -12.08
N SER A 22 -34.41 7.84 -12.31
CA SER A 22 -35.08 8.99 -12.92
C SER A 22 -35.10 8.97 -14.46
N GLN A 23 -34.11 8.37 -15.11
CA GLN A 23 -33.95 8.35 -16.57
C GLN A 23 -33.47 6.98 -17.10
N PRO A 24 -34.19 5.88 -16.83
CA PRO A 24 -33.75 4.53 -17.19
C PRO A 24 -33.54 4.33 -18.70
N ASP A 25 -34.36 4.95 -19.54
CA ASP A 25 -34.28 4.83 -21.00
C ASP A 25 -33.00 5.47 -21.56
N LEU A 26 -32.53 6.57 -20.95
CA LEU A 26 -31.27 7.22 -21.29
C LEU A 26 -30.08 6.32 -20.98
N ILE A 27 -30.09 5.65 -19.83
CA ILE A 27 -29.03 4.70 -19.45
C ILE A 27 -29.05 3.49 -20.40
N GLU A 28 -30.24 2.97 -20.72
CA GLU A 28 -30.39 1.86 -21.67
C GLU A 28 -29.85 2.22 -23.06
N SER A 29 -30.14 3.43 -23.55
CA SER A 29 -29.68 3.88 -24.86
C SER A 29 -28.15 3.94 -24.93
N ILE A 30 -27.48 4.43 -23.88
CA ILE A 30 -26.01 4.48 -23.83
C ILE A 30 -25.42 3.08 -23.86
N HIS A 31 -25.97 2.13 -23.10
CA HIS A 31 -25.51 0.74 -23.15
C HIS A 31 -25.66 0.15 -24.56
N ARG A 32 -26.81 0.36 -25.21
CA ARG A 32 -27.05 -0.06 -26.59
C ARG A 32 -26.03 0.52 -27.56
N GLU A 33 -25.70 1.81 -27.47
CA GLU A 33 -24.69 2.42 -28.34
C GLU A 33 -23.31 1.76 -28.21
N TYR A 34 -22.89 1.37 -27.00
CA TYR A 34 -21.63 0.63 -26.82
C TYR A 34 -21.70 -0.80 -27.38
N LEU A 35 -22.83 -1.49 -27.22
CA LEU A 35 -23.05 -2.83 -27.78
C LEU A 35 -23.09 -2.80 -29.32
N GLU A 36 -23.75 -1.80 -29.90
CA GLU A 36 -23.77 -1.54 -31.35
C GLU A 36 -22.37 -1.22 -31.90
N ALA A 37 -21.53 -0.58 -31.09
CA ALA A 37 -20.12 -0.37 -31.42
C ALA A 37 -19.26 -1.65 -31.35
N GLY A 38 -19.81 -2.77 -30.85
CA GLY A 38 -19.15 -4.06 -30.79
C GLY A 38 -18.55 -4.42 -29.44
N ALA A 39 -18.97 -3.78 -28.34
CA ALA A 39 -18.53 -4.17 -27.00
C ALA A 39 -19.10 -5.54 -26.60
N ASP A 40 -18.24 -6.44 -26.11
CA ASP A 40 -18.67 -7.73 -25.55
C ASP A 40 -19.30 -7.60 -24.15
N PHE A 41 -18.90 -6.57 -23.40
CA PHE A 41 -19.35 -6.27 -22.05
C PHE A 41 -19.83 -4.82 -21.95
N VAL A 42 -20.86 -4.59 -21.15
CA VAL A 42 -21.23 -3.28 -20.62
C VAL A 42 -21.13 -3.29 -19.11
N THR A 43 -20.63 -2.19 -18.52
CA THR A 43 -20.58 -2.00 -17.08
C THR A 43 -21.88 -1.35 -16.60
N THR A 44 -22.46 -1.83 -15.49
CA THR A 44 -23.64 -1.17 -14.90
C THR A 44 -23.30 0.27 -14.49
N ASN A 45 -24.28 1.17 -14.53
CA ASN A 45 -24.09 2.54 -14.06
C ASN A 45 -24.11 2.61 -12.52
N THR A 46 -23.12 1.97 -11.88
CA THR A 46 -23.06 1.75 -10.42
C THR A 46 -21.71 2.06 -9.79
N PHE A 47 -20.75 2.60 -10.54
CA PHE A 47 -19.40 2.95 -10.06
C PHE A 47 -19.37 3.53 -8.63
N GLY A 48 -20.18 4.56 -8.34
CA GLY A 48 -20.26 5.18 -7.03
C GLY A 48 -21.47 4.78 -6.18
N ALA A 49 -22.14 3.66 -6.46
CA ALA A 49 -23.39 3.26 -5.80
C ALA A 49 -23.20 2.67 -4.38
N ASN A 50 -22.33 3.28 -3.58
CA ASN A 50 -22.03 2.87 -2.21
C ASN A 50 -22.90 3.61 -1.16
N PRO A 51 -23.04 3.08 0.08
CA PRO A 51 -23.89 3.67 1.11
C PRO A 51 -23.53 5.13 1.43
N TRP A 52 -22.23 5.45 1.56
CA TRP A 52 -21.78 6.79 1.95
C TRP A 52 -22.14 7.88 0.92
N LYS A 53 -22.18 7.52 -0.36
CA LYS A 53 -22.58 8.44 -1.44
C LYS A 53 -24.09 8.52 -1.59
N LEU A 54 -24.79 7.38 -1.56
CA LEU A 54 -26.23 7.32 -1.82
C LEU A 54 -27.09 7.81 -0.66
N GLU A 55 -26.67 7.60 0.60
CA GLU A 55 -27.42 8.06 1.79
C GLU A 55 -27.61 9.58 1.78
N LYS A 56 -26.60 10.33 1.33
CA LYS A 56 -26.66 11.80 1.21
C LYS A 56 -27.71 12.28 0.20
N ALA A 57 -28.03 11.45 -0.79
CA ALA A 57 -29.08 11.71 -1.77
C ALA A 57 -30.43 11.10 -1.38
N GLY A 58 -30.52 10.45 -0.21
CA GLY A 58 -31.73 9.74 0.23
C GLY A 58 -32.07 8.51 -0.63
N LEU A 59 -31.05 7.88 -1.25
CA LEU A 59 -31.22 6.76 -2.16
C LEU A 59 -30.76 5.45 -1.52
N SER A 60 -31.46 4.35 -1.80
CA SER A 60 -31.08 3.00 -1.38
C SER A 60 -30.11 2.36 -2.36
N VAL A 61 -29.04 1.75 -1.85
CA VAL A 61 -28.11 0.92 -2.64
C VAL A 61 -28.85 -0.18 -3.38
N SER A 62 -29.77 -0.87 -2.71
CA SER A 62 -30.51 -1.99 -3.30
C SER A 62 -31.39 -1.57 -4.48
N GLU A 63 -32.05 -0.40 -4.37
CA GLU A 63 -32.92 0.12 -5.42
C GLU A 63 -32.11 0.61 -6.62
N VAL A 64 -31.07 1.41 -6.37
CA VAL A 64 -30.21 1.98 -7.41
C VAL A 64 -29.48 0.88 -8.19
N VAL A 65 -28.78 -0.02 -7.48
CA VAL A 65 -28.04 -1.12 -8.11
C VAL A 65 -28.99 -2.09 -8.81
N GLY A 66 -30.10 -2.47 -8.17
CA GLY A 66 -31.08 -3.37 -8.75
C GLY A 66 -31.73 -2.81 -10.03
N SER A 67 -31.97 -1.48 -10.10
CA SER A 67 -32.45 -0.83 -11.32
C SER A 67 -31.39 -0.81 -12.42
N ALA A 68 -30.15 -0.45 -12.07
CA ALA A 68 -29.03 -0.40 -13.01
C ALA A 68 -28.79 -1.74 -13.71
N VAL A 69 -28.82 -2.84 -12.94
CA VAL A 69 -28.66 -4.20 -13.48
C VAL A 69 -29.77 -4.55 -14.45
N LYS A 70 -31.03 -4.24 -14.12
CA LYS A 70 -32.18 -4.48 -15.02
C LYS A 70 -32.04 -3.70 -16.32
N ILE A 71 -31.60 -2.45 -16.26
CA ILE A 71 -31.39 -1.60 -17.43
C ILE A 71 -30.29 -2.19 -18.33
N ALA A 72 -29.12 -2.50 -17.74
CA ALA A 72 -28.00 -3.07 -18.48
C ALA A 72 -28.38 -4.42 -19.13
N ARG A 73 -29.14 -5.26 -18.43
CA ARG A 73 -29.61 -6.54 -18.95
C ARG A 73 -30.58 -6.38 -20.15
N ARG A 74 -31.54 -5.45 -20.05
CA ARG A 74 -32.45 -5.13 -21.17
C ARG A 74 -31.70 -4.63 -22.41
N ALA A 75 -30.63 -3.86 -22.21
CA ALA A 75 -29.77 -3.42 -23.31
C ALA A 75 -28.93 -4.57 -23.88
N ALA A 76 -28.37 -5.44 -23.04
CA ALA A 76 -27.40 -6.47 -23.43
C ALA A 76 -28.03 -7.72 -24.07
N ASP A 77 -29.19 -8.17 -23.59
CA ASP A 77 -29.82 -9.42 -24.05
C ASP A 77 -30.06 -9.49 -25.57
N PRO A 78 -30.55 -8.43 -26.25
CA PRO A 78 -30.72 -8.44 -27.71
C PRO A 78 -29.42 -8.61 -28.50
N PHE A 79 -28.28 -8.28 -27.90
CA PHE A 79 -26.95 -8.36 -28.54
C PHE A 79 -26.18 -9.62 -28.11
N GLY A 80 -26.70 -10.39 -27.13
CA GLY A 80 -25.93 -11.43 -26.47
C GLY A 80 -24.72 -10.90 -25.69
N GLY A 81 -24.76 -9.60 -25.31
CA GLY A 81 -23.71 -8.95 -24.54
C GLY A 81 -23.70 -9.39 -23.09
N ARG A 82 -22.56 -9.22 -22.42
CA ARG A 82 -22.39 -9.51 -20.99
C ARG A 82 -22.51 -8.25 -20.16
N VAL A 83 -22.97 -8.39 -18.92
CA VAL A 83 -23.13 -7.30 -17.97
C VAL A 83 -22.14 -7.47 -16.83
N ALA A 84 -21.32 -6.45 -16.59
CA ALA A 84 -20.44 -6.36 -15.44
C ALA A 84 -21.09 -5.52 -14.33
N LEU A 85 -21.22 -6.08 -13.12
CA LEU A 85 -21.56 -5.29 -11.94
C LEU A 85 -20.35 -4.41 -11.60
N ASP A 86 -20.48 -3.13 -11.88
CA ASP A 86 -19.41 -2.15 -11.69
C ASP A 86 -19.42 -1.58 -10.27
N ILE A 87 -18.31 -1.73 -9.56
CA ILE A 87 -18.11 -1.24 -8.20
C ILE A 87 -16.77 -0.50 -8.16
N GLY A 88 -16.84 0.81 -7.96
CA GLY A 88 -15.67 1.67 -7.75
C GLY A 88 -15.22 1.72 -6.29
N PRO A 89 -14.12 2.44 -6.00
CA PRO A 89 -13.69 2.70 -4.63
C PRO A 89 -14.75 3.47 -3.85
N SER A 90 -14.78 3.27 -2.53
CA SER A 90 -15.72 3.90 -1.61
C SER A 90 -15.61 5.42 -1.54
N GLY A 91 -14.42 5.96 -1.87
CA GLY A 91 -14.04 7.35 -1.62
C GLY A 91 -13.65 7.62 -0.16
N LYS A 92 -13.52 6.58 0.66
CA LYS A 92 -12.99 6.64 2.03
C LYS A 92 -11.50 6.30 2.06
N VAL A 93 -10.82 6.77 3.10
CA VAL A 93 -9.43 6.39 3.37
C VAL A 93 -9.44 5.28 4.41
N MET A 94 -8.75 4.19 4.13
CA MET A 94 -8.67 3.03 5.03
C MET A 94 -7.90 3.36 6.32
N ALA A 95 -8.37 2.85 7.45
CA ALA A 95 -7.62 2.87 8.70
C ALA A 95 -6.31 2.05 8.56
N PRO A 96 -5.20 2.47 9.21
CA PRO A 96 -5.12 3.53 10.21
C PRO A 96 -4.87 4.94 9.63
N LEU A 97 -4.77 5.10 8.30
CA LEU A 97 -4.57 6.44 7.69
C LEU A 97 -5.86 7.28 7.74
N GLY A 98 -7.01 6.62 7.59
CA GLY A 98 -8.33 7.25 7.61
C GLY A 98 -9.27 6.62 8.63
N ASP A 99 -10.56 6.88 8.45
CA ASP A 99 -11.64 6.53 9.37
C ASP A 99 -12.35 5.22 9.01
N ALA A 100 -12.17 4.69 7.79
CA ALA A 100 -12.87 3.48 7.38
C ALA A 100 -12.14 2.21 7.81
N ALA A 101 -12.80 1.40 8.64
CA ALA A 101 -12.30 0.07 8.98
C ALA A 101 -12.41 -0.88 7.77
N PHE A 102 -11.61 -1.95 7.79
CA PHE A 102 -11.68 -3.01 6.79
C PHE A 102 -13.10 -3.56 6.61
N GLU A 103 -13.80 -3.78 7.73
CA GLU A 103 -15.17 -4.31 7.73
C GLU A 103 -16.19 -3.31 7.17
N ASP A 104 -15.96 -2.00 7.33
CA ASP A 104 -16.88 -0.99 6.79
C ASP A 104 -16.92 -1.03 5.24
N VAL A 105 -15.75 -1.19 4.61
CA VAL A 105 -15.64 -1.36 3.15
C VAL A 105 -16.16 -2.72 2.72
N PHE A 106 -15.83 -3.78 3.47
CA PHE A 106 -16.35 -5.12 3.20
C PHE A 106 -17.89 -5.12 3.17
N ASP A 107 -18.54 -4.58 4.20
CA ASP A 107 -20.00 -4.54 4.32
C ASP A 107 -20.65 -3.67 3.25
N SER A 108 -20.01 -2.56 2.90
CA SER A 108 -20.43 -1.67 1.81
C SER A 108 -20.45 -2.36 0.45
N VAL A 109 -19.40 -3.12 0.13
CA VAL A 109 -19.32 -3.90 -1.11
C VAL A 109 -20.27 -5.09 -1.07
N ALA A 110 -20.39 -5.77 0.07
CA ALA A 110 -21.33 -6.86 0.28
C ALA A 110 -22.77 -6.45 -0.04
N LEU A 111 -23.17 -5.24 0.35
CA LEU A 111 -24.51 -4.71 0.06
C LEU A 111 -24.74 -4.51 -1.45
N GLN A 112 -23.74 -3.98 -2.16
CA GLN A 112 -23.80 -3.79 -3.62
C GLN A 112 -23.86 -5.13 -4.37
N VAL A 113 -23.05 -6.11 -3.94
CA VAL A 113 -23.03 -7.47 -4.51
C VAL A 113 -24.38 -8.15 -4.31
N LYS A 114 -24.93 -8.14 -3.09
CA LYS A 114 -26.26 -8.71 -2.78
C LYS A 114 -27.38 -8.06 -3.61
N ALA A 115 -27.24 -6.77 -3.92
CA ALA A 115 -28.24 -6.05 -4.70
C ALA A 115 -28.21 -6.36 -6.21
N GLY A 116 -27.03 -6.65 -6.78
CA GLY A 116 -26.86 -6.67 -8.23
C GLY A 116 -26.36 -7.98 -8.85
N ALA A 117 -25.60 -8.81 -8.11
CA ALA A 117 -24.82 -9.88 -8.71
C ALA A 117 -25.65 -10.90 -9.49
N GLN A 118 -26.87 -11.23 -9.05
CA GLN A 118 -27.72 -12.24 -9.70
C GLN A 118 -28.09 -11.91 -11.17
N GLY A 119 -28.03 -10.64 -11.57
CA GLY A 119 -28.33 -10.20 -12.94
C GLY A 119 -27.11 -9.90 -13.80
N CYS A 120 -25.90 -10.19 -13.31
CA CYS A 120 -24.62 -9.89 -13.97
C CYS A 120 -23.83 -11.17 -14.30
N ASP A 121 -22.86 -11.03 -15.20
CA ASP A 121 -21.98 -12.12 -15.66
C ASP A 121 -20.60 -12.09 -14.98
N VAL A 122 -20.21 -10.92 -14.47
CA VAL A 122 -18.92 -10.66 -13.80
C VAL A 122 -19.10 -9.52 -12.80
N VAL A 123 -18.29 -9.50 -11.74
CA VAL A 123 -18.13 -8.31 -10.89
C VAL A 123 -16.85 -7.59 -11.30
N LEU A 124 -16.95 -6.31 -11.63
CA LEU A 124 -15.83 -5.44 -11.94
C LEU A 124 -15.56 -4.52 -10.75
N LEU A 125 -14.41 -4.71 -10.11
CA LEU A 125 -13.86 -3.81 -9.10
C LEU A 125 -12.89 -2.86 -9.82
N GLU A 126 -13.33 -1.67 -10.21
CA GLU A 126 -12.52 -0.77 -11.05
C GLU A 126 -12.01 0.49 -10.34
N THR A 127 -10.88 1.01 -10.81
CA THR A 127 -10.29 2.30 -10.38
C THR A 127 -9.84 2.36 -8.91
N PHE A 128 -9.47 1.23 -8.31
CA PHE A 128 -8.94 1.24 -6.94
C PHE A 128 -7.53 1.84 -6.90
N THR A 129 -7.26 2.69 -5.90
CA THR A 129 -5.92 3.28 -5.68
C THR A 129 -5.23 2.74 -4.43
N ASP A 130 -5.99 2.11 -3.53
CA ASP A 130 -5.49 1.39 -2.35
C ASP A 130 -5.69 -0.13 -2.54
N LEU A 131 -4.59 -0.89 -2.44
CA LEU A 131 -4.62 -2.35 -2.54
C LEU A 131 -5.37 -2.98 -1.36
N TYR A 132 -5.38 -2.32 -0.20
CA TYR A 132 -6.05 -2.81 0.99
C TYR A 132 -7.57 -2.75 0.87
N GLU A 133 -8.08 -1.63 0.35
CA GLU A 133 -9.49 -1.45 0.01
C GLU A 133 -9.94 -2.45 -1.06
N LEU A 134 -9.11 -2.67 -2.08
CA LEU A 134 -9.38 -3.66 -3.12
C LEU A 134 -9.41 -5.09 -2.55
N LYS A 135 -8.51 -5.44 -1.62
CA LYS A 135 -8.54 -6.73 -0.92
C LYS A 135 -9.84 -6.93 -0.15
N ALA A 136 -10.28 -5.93 0.64
CA ALA A 136 -11.57 -5.98 1.33
C ALA A 136 -12.73 -6.22 0.35
N SER A 137 -12.71 -5.51 -0.77
CA SER A 137 -13.73 -5.61 -1.83
C SER A 137 -13.75 -7.00 -2.48
N VAL A 138 -12.59 -7.57 -2.81
CA VAL A 138 -12.49 -8.93 -3.38
C VAL A 138 -13.04 -9.98 -2.40
N LEU A 139 -12.71 -9.88 -1.11
CA LEU A 139 -13.24 -10.81 -0.11
C LEU A 139 -14.76 -10.67 0.03
N ALA A 140 -15.29 -9.44 0.04
CA ALA A 140 -16.73 -9.21 0.13
C ALA A 140 -17.49 -9.81 -1.06
N VAL A 141 -16.93 -9.72 -2.28
CA VAL A 141 -17.53 -10.37 -3.45
C VAL A 141 -17.50 -11.89 -3.29
N LYS A 142 -16.36 -12.48 -2.93
CA LYS A 142 -16.19 -13.93 -2.78
C LYS A 142 -17.05 -14.56 -1.69
N GLU A 143 -17.34 -13.83 -0.61
CA GLU A 143 -18.20 -14.33 0.47
C GLU A 143 -19.70 -14.20 0.17
N HIS A 144 -20.07 -13.51 -0.93
CA HIS A 144 -21.48 -13.20 -1.24
C HIS A 144 -21.94 -13.55 -2.65
N CYS A 145 -21.05 -13.92 -3.58
CA CYS A 145 -21.40 -14.54 -4.86
C CYS A 145 -20.23 -15.35 -5.45
N ASP A 146 -20.55 -16.17 -6.46
CA ASP A 146 -19.58 -17.02 -7.17
C ASP A 146 -19.18 -16.47 -8.55
N LEU A 147 -19.55 -15.21 -8.86
CA LEU A 147 -19.21 -14.61 -10.15
C LEU A 147 -17.69 -14.40 -10.28
N PRO A 148 -17.14 -14.51 -11.50
CA PRO A 148 -15.77 -14.10 -11.75
C PRO A 148 -15.56 -12.63 -11.37
N ILE A 149 -14.38 -12.32 -10.84
CA ILE A 149 -14.00 -10.97 -10.41
C ILE A 149 -12.95 -10.43 -11.37
N TYR A 150 -13.23 -9.28 -11.99
CA TYR A 150 -12.24 -8.48 -12.68
C TYR A 150 -11.83 -7.33 -11.76
N ALA A 151 -10.54 -7.15 -11.55
CA ALA A 151 -10.04 -6.16 -10.60
C ALA A 151 -9.01 -5.24 -11.26
N THR A 152 -9.24 -3.94 -11.26
CA THR A 152 -8.31 -2.97 -11.82
C THR A 152 -7.89 -1.93 -10.79
N MET A 153 -6.65 -1.47 -10.93
CA MET A 153 -6.11 -0.37 -10.14
C MET A 153 -5.69 0.80 -11.02
N SER A 154 -5.76 2.00 -10.47
CA SER A 154 -5.36 3.24 -11.14
C SER A 154 -3.94 3.62 -10.73
N PHE A 155 -3.02 3.56 -11.67
CA PHE A 155 -1.59 3.87 -11.47
C PHE A 155 -1.23 5.25 -12.01
N GLU A 156 -0.25 5.88 -11.37
CA GLU A 156 0.41 7.09 -11.85
C GLU A 156 1.56 6.74 -12.80
N ALA A 157 2.09 7.75 -13.51
CA ALA A 157 3.18 7.57 -14.46
C ALA A 157 4.46 6.98 -13.82
N SER A 158 4.59 7.09 -12.50
CA SER A 158 5.68 6.49 -11.72
C SER A 158 5.62 4.96 -11.63
N GLY A 159 4.51 4.34 -12.02
CA GLY A 159 4.28 2.90 -11.83
C GLY A 159 3.86 2.53 -10.41
N ARG A 160 3.44 3.53 -9.62
CA ARG A 160 2.81 3.34 -8.30
C ARG A 160 1.38 3.87 -8.30
N THR A 161 0.55 3.31 -7.43
CA THR A 161 -0.76 3.91 -7.12
C THR A 161 -0.60 5.08 -6.16
N PHE A 162 -1.66 5.86 -5.96
CA PHE A 162 -1.68 6.98 -5.02
C PHE A 162 -1.25 6.58 -3.59
N PHE A 163 -1.61 5.39 -3.12
CA PHE A 163 -1.20 4.86 -1.82
C PHE A 163 0.11 4.07 -1.84
N GLY A 164 0.86 4.12 -2.95
CA GLY A 164 2.20 3.53 -3.09
C GLY A 164 2.23 2.08 -3.54
N ALA A 165 1.10 1.49 -3.91
CA ALA A 165 1.06 0.08 -4.29
C ALA A 165 1.89 -0.18 -5.57
N SER A 166 2.63 -1.29 -5.58
CA SER A 166 3.41 -1.72 -6.76
C SER A 166 2.60 -2.64 -7.68
N LEU A 167 3.00 -2.73 -8.96
CA LEU A 167 2.43 -3.70 -9.90
C LEU A 167 2.65 -5.14 -9.41
N GLU A 168 3.85 -5.45 -8.91
CA GLU A 168 4.19 -6.76 -8.36
C GLU A 168 3.30 -7.14 -7.17
N SER A 169 3.07 -6.21 -6.24
CA SER A 169 2.19 -6.41 -5.08
C SER A 169 0.73 -6.60 -5.50
N MET A 170 0.25 -5.82 -6.48
CA MET A 170 -1.08 -6.00 -7.06
C MET A 170 -1.23 -7.40 -7.64
N VAL A 171 -0.30 -7.85 -8.49
CA VAL A 171 -0.36 -9.18 -9.12
C VAL A 171 -0.33 -10.29 -8.07
N LEU A 172 0.65 -10.27 -7.16
CA LEU A 172 0.78 -11.29 -6.11
C LEU A 172 -0.49 -11.41 -5.26
N THR A 173 -1.06 -10.27 -4.85
CA THR A 173 -2.23 -10.23 -3.97
C THR A 173 -3.49 -10.68 -4.70
N LEU A 174 -3.78 -10.12 -5.87
CA LEU A 174 -5.05 -10.39 -6.57
C LEU A 174 -5.10 -11.80 -7.14
N GLU A 175 -3.98 -12.34 -7.64
CA GLU A 175 -3.94 -13.72 -8.12
C GLU A 175 -4.06 -14.73 -6.97
N ALA A 176 -3.42 -14.47 -5.82
CA ALA A 176 -3.57 -15.32 -4.64
C ALA A 176 -5.01 -15.28 -4.10
N LEU A 177 -5.66 -14.11 -4.17
CA LEU A 177 -7.08 -13.97 -3.90
C LEU A 177 -7.95 -14.56 -5.01
N GLY A 178 -7.40 -15.04 -6.13
CA GLY A 178 -8.12 -15.77 -7.18
C GLY A 178 -9.10 -14.92 -7.99
N VAL A 179 -8.71 -13.70 -8.38
CA VAL A 179 -9.44 -12.92 -9.39
C VAL A 179 -9.35 -13.58 -10.77
N ALA A 180 -10.36 -13.38 -11.61
CA ALA A 180 -10.43 -13.96 -12.95
C ALA A 180 -9.70 -13.14 -14.02
N ALA A 181 -9.56 -11.83 -13.80
CA ALA A 181 -8.72 -10.93 -14.58
C ALA A 181 -8.24 -9.78 -13.69
N LEU A 182 -7.09 -9.20 -14.03
CA LEU A 182 -6.58 -8.02 -13.35
C LEU A 182 -6.08 -6.98 -14.35
N GLY A 183 -6.02 -5.70 -13.97
CA GLY A 183 -5.72 -4.69 -14.98
C GLY A 183 -5.50 -3.26 -14.52
N LEU A 184 -5.34 -2.39 -15.51
CA LEU A 184 -5.14 -0.96 -15.33
C LEU A 184 -6.27 -0.19 -16.00
N ASN A 185 -6.81 0.79 -15.30
CA ASN A 185 -7.78 1.71 -15.87
C ASN A 185 -7.59 3.13 -15.33
N CYS A 186 -8.13 4.12 -16.05
CA CYS A 186 -8.11 5.53 -15.68
C CYS A 186 -6.68 6.11 -15.50
N SER A 187 -6.59 7.29 -14.87
CA SER A 187 -5.42 8.17 -14.63
C SER A 187 -4.64 8.63 -15.86
N LEU A 188 -4.32 7.72 -16.78
CA LEU A 188 -3.35 7.91 -17.85
C LEU A 188 -3.98 7.63 -19.22
N GLY A 189 -3.44 8.30 -20.24
CA GLY A 189 -3.71 7.99 -21.64
C GLY A 189 -3.06 6.67 -22.08
N PRO A 190 -3.43 6.15 -23.26
CA PRO A 190 -2.91 4.88 -23.76
C PRO A 190 -1.39 4.89 -23.98
N ALA A 191 -0.79 6.02 -24.34
CA ALA A 191 0.65 6.11 -24.54
C ALA A 191 1.41 5.98 -23.20
N GLN A 192 0.96 6.67 -22.17
CA GLN A 192 1.56 6.67 -20.84
C GLN A 192 1.36 5.34 -20.10
N LEU A 193 0.27 4.61 -20.37
CA LEU A 193 0.04 3.28 -19.80
C LEU A 193 0.91 2.18 -20.41
N ARG A 194 1.46 2.38 -21.62
CA ARG A 194 2.22 1.34 -22.34
C ARG A 194 3.30 0.63 -21.50
N PRO A 195 4.25 1.33 -20.85
CA PRO A 195 5.27 0.65 -20.04
C PRO A 195 4.67 -0.17 -18.89
N LEU A 196 3.58 0.31 -18.29
CA LEU A 196 2.91 -0.39 -17.19
C LEU A 196 2.16 -1.63 -17.68
N VAL A 197 1.50 -1.56 -18.83
CA VAL A 197 0.80 -2.70 -19.45
C VAL A 197 1.80 -3.78 -19.87
N GLU A 198 2.93 -3.40 -20.45
CA GLU A 198 4.00 -4.34 -20.83
C GLU A 198 4.56 -5.05 -19.59
N ARG A 199 4.87 -4.29 -18.52
CA ARG A 199 5.32 -4.87 -17.26
C ARG A 199 4.27 -5.78 -16.62
N LEU A 200 3.01 -5.36 -16.61
CA LEU A 200 1.91 -6.16 -16.07
C LEU A 200 1.75 -7.48 -16.82
N CYS A 201 1.91 -7.45 -18.15
CA CYS A 201 1.93 -8.64 -18.97
C CYS A 201 3.10 -9.59 -18.59
N GLU A 202 4.29 -9.08 -18.28
CA GLU A 202 5.41 -9.92 -17.84
C GLU A 202 5.18 -10.61 -16.49
N LEU A 203 4.26 -10.08 -15.67
CA LEU A 203 4.01 -10.55 -14.31
C LEU A 203 2.77 -11.43 -14.19
N ALA A 204 1.68 -11.09 -14.88
CA ALA A 204 0.38 -11.72 -14.68
C ALA A 204 0.26 -13.10 -15.35
N HIS A 205 -0.35 -14.03 -14.63
CA HIS A 205 -0.76 -15.36 -15.08
C HIS A 205 -2.23 -15.39 -15.50
N VAL A 206 -3.07 -14.50 -14.96
CA VAL A 206 -4.47 -14.31 -15.37
C VAL A 206 -4.59 -13.29 -16.52
N PRO A 207 -5.71 -13.27 -17.27
CA PRO A 207 -5.95 -12.25 -18.30
C PRO A 207 -5.74 -10.82 -17.80
N VAL A 208 -5.07 -10.00 -18.64
CA VAL A 208 -4.82 -8.58 -18.37
C VAL A 208 -5.91 -7.72 -18.99
N MET A 209 -6.49 -6.83 -18.19
CA MET A 209 -7.50 -5.84 -18.58
C MET A 209 -6.89 -4.44 -18.70
N VAL A 210 -7.25 -3.69 -19.75
CA VAL A 210 -6.74 -2.33 -19.99
C VAL A 210 -7.86 -1.41 -20.44
N GLN A 211 -8.10 -0.33 -19.69
CA GLN A 211 -9.10 0.72 -20.00
C GLN A 211 -8.50 2.12 -19.81
N PRO A 212 -7.71 2.62 -20.76
CA PRO A 212 -7.10 3.96 -20.68
C PRO A 212 -8.15 5.06 -20.76
N ASN A 213 -7.79 6.26 -20.30
CA ASN A 213 -8.51 7.48 -20.69
C ASN A 213 -8.28 7.79 -22.18
N ALA A 214 -9.15 8.60 -22.79
CA ALA A 214 -8.99 9.07 -24.18
C ALA A 214 -7.86 10.12 -24.34
N GLY A 215 -6.82 10.04 -23.51
CA GLY A 215 -5.78 11.04 -23.36
C GLY A 215 -5.70 11.62 -21.95
N LEU A 216 -4.84 12.61 -21.78
CA LEU A 216 -4.87 13.46 -20.60
C LEU A 216 -5.99 14.50 -20.77
N PRO A 217 -6.62 14.93 -19.67
CA PRO A 217 -7.70 15.88 -19.78
C PRO A 217 -7.11 17.26 -20.11
N VAL A 218 -7.64 17.89 -21.15
CA VAL A 218 -7.20 19.17 -21.70
C VAL A 218 -8.38 20.14 -21.81
N MET A 219 -8.10 21.44 -21.76
CA MET A 219 -9.09 22.47 -22.01
C MET A 219 -8.91 23.04 -23.42
N ARG A 220 -9.96 23.01 -24.25
CA ARG A 220 -9.98 23.67 -25.57
C ARG A 220 -11.25 24.49 -25.70
N ASP A 221 -11.11 25.77 -26.06
CA ASP A 221 -12.22 26.71 -26.25
C ASP A 221 -13.22 26.79 -25.08
N GLY A 222 -12.73 26.60 -23.85
CA GLY A 222 -13.53 26.63 -22.63
C GLY A 222 -14.34 25.35 -22.35
N VAL A 223 -14.15 24.29 -23.13
CA VAL A 223 -14.73 22.96 -22.92
C VAL A 223 -13.62 21.99 -22.50
N SER A 224 -13.90 21.19 -21.47
CA SER A 224 -13.01 20.10 -21.04
C SER A 224 -13.12 18.94 -22.03
N GLY A 225 -11.98 18.45 -22.52
CA GLY A 225 -11.87 17.34 -23.47
C GLY A 225 -10.66 16.47 -23.17
N TYR A 226 -10.35 15.57 -24.11
CA TYR A 226 -9.19 14.69 -24.03
C TYR A 226 -8.38 14.80 -25.32
N ASP A 227 -7.07 14.59 -25.24
CA ASP A 227 -6.13 14.94 -26.31
C ASP A 227 -5.78 13.80 -27.27
N VAL A 228 -6.30 12.58 -27.08
CA VAL A 228 -6.05 11.43 -27.98
C VAL A 228 -7.26 11.14 -28.85
N THR A 229 -7.05 11.06 -30.16
CA THR A 229 -8.10 10.73 -31.12
C THR A 229 -8.48 9.25 -31.07
N SER A 230 -9.66 8.90 -31.58
CA SER A 230 -10.11 7.50 -31.60
C SER A 230 -9.28 6.59 -32.53
N ASP A 231 -8.60 7.14 -33.54
CA ASP A 231 -7.68 6.37 -34.40
C ASP A 231 -6.36 6.07 -33.67
N GLU A 232 -5.77 7.08 -33.02
CA GLU A 232 -4.54 6.90 -32.22
C GLU A 232 -4.78 5.95 -31.05
N PHE A 233 -5.92 6.11 -30.36
CA PHE A 233 -6.33 5.22 -29.27
C PHE A 233 -6.41 3.77 -29.76
N ALA A 234 -7.16 3.51 -30.84
CA ALA A 234 -7.34 2.17 -31.38
C ALA A 234 -6.01 1.52 -31.83
N ALA A 235 -5.11 2.30 -32.43
CA ALA A 235 -3.78 1.82 -32.82
C ALA A 235 -2.95 1.36 -31.62
N ILE A 236 -3.00 2.08 -30.50
CA ILE A 236 -2.28 1.68 -29.28
C ILE A 236 -2.94 0.46 -28.62
N MET A 237 -4.27 0.42 -28.57
CA MET A 237 -5.01 -0.73 -28.02
C MET A 237 -4.74 -2.03 -28.78
N ALA A 238 -4.61 -1.97 -30.12
CA ALA A 238 -4.17 -3.12 -30.91
C ALA A 238 -2.77 -3.61 -30.49
N GLY A 239 -1.85 -2.69 -30.19
CA GLY A 239 -0.54 -3.03 -29.63
C GLY A 239 -0.62 -3.70 -28.25
N PHE A 240 -1.56 -3.30 -27.39
CA PHE A 240 -1.79 -4.01 -26.11
C PHE A 240 -2.31 -5.43 -26.33
N ALA A 241 -3.21 -5.62 -27.30
CA ALA A 241 -3.66 -6.96 -27.70
C ALA A 241 -2.48 -7.83 -28.19
N GLU A 242 -1.54 -7.26 -28.96
CA GLU A 242 -0.33 -7.94 -29.41
C GLU A 242 0.57 -8.41 -28.26
N LYS A 243 0.64 -7.62 -27.18
CA LYS A 243 1.39 -7.95 -25.96
C LYS A 243 0.65 -8.94 -25.04
N GLY A 244 -0.58 -9.30 -25.37
CA GLY A 244 -1.37 -10.32 -24.67
C GLY A 244 -2.38 -9.76 -23.65
N ALA A 245 -2.75 -8.48 -23.73
CA ALA A 245 -3.92 -7.99 -23.02
C ALA A 245 -5.19 -8.67 -23.58
N GLY A 246 -6.02 -9.20 -22.67
CA GLY A 246 -7.17 -10.04 -23.03
C GLY A 246 -8.53 -9.33 -22.94
N VAL A 247 -8.60 -8.25 -22.16
CA VAL A 247 -9.81 -7.41 -22.04
C VAL A 247 -9.43 -5.97 -22.33
N LEU A 248 -10.04 -5.37 -23.34
CA LEU A 248 -9.70 -4.04 -23.84
C LEU A 248 -10.95 -3.17 -23.80
N GLY A 249 -10.82 -1.98 -23.21
CA GLY A 249 -11.92 -1.02 -23.13
C GLY A 249 -11.43 0.40 -23.06
N GLY A 250 -12.31 1.29 -22.60
CA GLY A 250 -12.01 2.70 -22.42
C GLY A 250 -12.62 3.22 -21.12
N CYS A 251 -11.93 4.19 -20.51
CA CYS A 251 -12.40 4.88 -19.31
C CYS A 251 -12.86 6.31 -19.68
N CYS A 252 -12.39 7.33 -18.96
CA CYS A 252 -12.85 8.70 -19.13
C CYS A 252 -12.49 9.27 -20.51
N GLY A 253 -13.43 10.00 -21.12
CA GLY A 253 -13.27 10.58 -22.45
C GLY A 253 -13.60 9.65 -23.62
N THR A 254 -13.72 8.34 -23.38
CA THR A 254 -14.04 7.38 -24.44
C THR A 254 -15.54 7.32 -24.72
N ASN A 255 -15.88 7.08 -25.97
CA ASN A 255 -17.27 6.97 -26.46
C ASN A 255 -17.38 5.78 -27.44
N PRO A 256 -18.59 5.44 -27.95
CA PRO A 256 -18.78 4.32 -28.86
C PRO A 256 -17.88 4.34 -30.11
N GLY A 257 -17.50 5.52 -30.60
CA GLY A 257 -16.57 5.66 -31.73
C GLY A 257 -15.14 5.17 -31.41
N TYR A 258 -14.67 5.32 -30.17
CA TYR A 258 -13.40 4.74 -29.73
C TYR A 258 -13.48 3.22 -29.67
N ILE A 259 -14.58 2.69 -29.11
CA ILE A 259 -14.77 1.24 -28.99
C ILE A 259 -14.88 0.58 -30.36
N SER A 260 -15.68 1.13 -31.27
CA SER A 260 -15.82 0.58 -32.63
C SER A 260 -14.50 0.54 -33.39
N LYS A 261 -13.67 1.58 -33.28
CA LYS A 261 -12.34 1.59 -33.89
C LYS A 261 -11.39 0.59 -33.22
N THR A 262 -11.41 0.47 -31.90
CA THR A 262 -10.62 -0.53 -31.17
C THR A 262 -11.01 -1.96 -31.59
N VAL A 263 -12.31 -2.27 -31.63
CA VAL A 263 -12.82 -3.58 -32.10
C VAL A 263 -12.34 -3.87 -33.52
N LYS A 264 -12.42 -2.88 -34.42
CA LYS A 264 -11.94 -3.01 -35.80
C LYS A 264 -10.42 -3.22 -35.88
N ALA A 265 -9.65 -2.51 -35.06
CA ALA A 265 -8.18 -2.57 -35.07
C ALA A 265 -7.65 -3.88 -34.45
N VAL A 266 -8.28 -4.36 -33.38
CA VAL A 266 -7.93 -5.63 -32.70
C VAL A 266 -8.39 -6.83 -33.53
N GLY A 267 -9.57 -6.73 -34.16
CA GLY A 267 -10.17 -7.80 -34.95
C GLY A 267 -10.58 -9.02 -34.11
N GLN A 268 -10.88 -10.14 -34.77
CA GLN A 268 -11.22 -11.41 -34.11
C GLN A 268 -9.96 -12.16 -33.66
N ARG A 269 -9.19 -11.54 -32.77
CA ARG A 269 -7.96 -12.15 -32.24
C ARG A 269 -8.30 -13.09 -31.09
N GLN A 270 -7.75 -14.30 -31.12
CA GLN A 270 -7.82 -15.19 -29.96
C GLN A 270 -6.87 -14.68 -28.86
N VAL A 271 -7.38 -14.59 -27.64
CA VAL A 271 -6.55 -14.30 -26.46
C VAL A 271 -5.69 -15.52 -26.16
N THR A 272 -4.38 -15.40 -26.34
CA THR A 272 -3.44 -16.47 -26.01
C THR A 272 -3.35 -16.61 -24.48
N PRO A 273 -3.53 -17.81 -23.90
CA PRO A 273 -3.27 -18.04 -22.49
C PRO A 273 -1.86 -17.59 -22.11
N ARG A 274 -1.72 -16.92 -20.98
CA ARG A 274 -0.42 -16.37 -20.55
C ARG A 274 0.48 -17.51 -20.07
N SER A 275 1.74 -17.49 -20.53
CA SER A 275 2.78 -18.42 -20.12
C SER A 275 3.91 -17.67 -19.43
N VAL A 276 3.66 -17.20 -18.22
CA VAL A 276 4.63 -16.51 -17.37
C VAL A 276 5.17 -17.51 -16.34
N PRO A 277 6.51 -17.57 -16.12
CA PRO A 277 7.07 -18.42 -15.07
C PRO A 277 6.56 -18.01 -13.69
N ARG A 278 6.00 -18.97 -12.95
CA ARG A 278 5.54 -18.75 -11.59
C ARG A 278 6.73 -18.54 -10.65
N ARG A 279 6.60 -17.59 -9.73
CA ARG A 279 7.64 -17.22 -8.76
C ARG A 279 7.04 -17.20 -7.36
N THR A 280 7.74 -17.80 -6.39
CA THR A 280 7.40 -17.68 -4.97
C THR A 280 7.68 -16.26 -4.50
N GLY A 281 6.66 -15.58 -3.96
CA GLY A 281 6.80 -14.22 -3.48
C GLY A 281 5.77 -13.84 -2.42
N VAL A 282 6.16 -12.91 -1.56
CA VAL A 282 5.33 -12.28 -0.53
C VAL A 282 5.37 -10.78 -0.73
N CYS A 283 4.35 -10.05 -0.29
CA CYS A 283 4.33 -8.60 -0.47
C CYS A 283 3.59 -7.86 0.65
N SER A 284 4.03 -6.64 0.92
CA SER A 284 3.17 -5.57 1.42
C SER A 284 2.47 -4.89 0.23
N ALA A 285 1.69 -3.84 0.46
CA ALA A 285 1.19 -3.00 -0.64
C ALA A 285 2.33 -2.41 -1.49
N ALA A 286 3.38 -1.89 -0.86
CA ALA A 286 4.42 -1.14 -1.56
C ALA A 286 5.62 -2.00 -2.00
N LYS A 287 5.85 -3.17 -1.40
CA LYS A 287 7.05 -3.95 -1.69
C LYS A 287 6.73 -5.43 -1.86
N ALA A 288 7.18 -5.99 -2.98
CA ALA A 288 7.20 -7.43 -3.21
C ALA A 288 8.61 -7.98 -2.98
N VAL A 289 8.70 -9.14 -2.33
CA VAL A 289 9.92 -9.89 -2.12
C VAL A 289 9.74 -11.26 -2.75
N PHE A 290 10.54 -11.55 -3.78
CA PHE A 290 10.58 -12.84 -4.44
C PHE A 290 11.76 -13.67 -3.91
N PHE A 291 11.54 -14.96 -3.74
CA PHE A 291 12.54 -15.89 -3.19
C PHE A 291 13.51 -16.40 -4.27
N ASP A 292 13.90 -15.56 -5.23
CA ASP A 292 14.85 -15.94 -6.29
C ASP A 292 16.31 -15.84 -5.84
N ASP A 293 16.57 -15.02 -4.83
CA ASP A 293 17.82 -14.92 -4.10
C ASP A 293 17.59 -15.26 -2.61
N THR A 294 18.65 -15.23 -1.82
CA THR A 294 18.64 -15.48 -0.37
C THR A 294 17.84 -14.39 0.36
N VAL A 295 16.68 -14.77 0.90
CA VAL A 295 15.80 -13.88 1.67
C VAL A 295 16.20 -13.93 3.15
N ILE A 296 16.12 -12.78 3.81
CA ILE A 296 16.44 -12.61 5.23
C ILE A 296 15.13 -12.28 5.93
N ILE A 297 14.69 -13.19 6.80
CA ILE A 297 13.49 -13.03 7.61
C ILE A 297 13.93 -12.65 9.02
N GLY A 298 13.63 -11.42 9.44
CA GLY A 298 14.06 -10.89 10.73
C GLY A 298 13.30 -11.51 11.90
N GLU A 299 14.01 -12.21 12.80
CA GLU A 299 13.45 -13.00 13.92
C GLU A 299 13.21 -12.21 15.24
N ARG A 300 13.48 -10.89 15.26
CA ARG A 300 13.56 -10.17 16.54
C ARG A 300 12.20 -9.84 17.16
N LEU A 301 11.11 -9.80 16.39
CA LEU A 301 9.75 -9.59 16.90
C LEU A 301 9.14 -10.93 17.36
N ASN A 302 9.80 -11.56 18.32
CA ASN A 302 9.35 -12.81 18.92
C ASN A 302 9.63 -12.78 20.44
N PRO A 303 8.60 -12.86 21.31
CA PRO A 303 8.73 -12.71 22.76
C PRO A 303 9.46 -13.86 23.45
N THR A 304 9.70 -14.98 22.76
CA THR A 304 10.33 -16.17 23.33
C THR A 304 11.74 -15.84 23.86
N GLY A 305 11.92 -15.96 25.17
CA GLY A 305 13.19 -15.64 25.85
C GLY A 305 13.55 -14.14 25.95
N LYS A 306 12.73 -13.22 25.44
CA LYS A 306 13.01 -11.77 25.38
C LYS A 306 12.18 -10.99 26.40
N LYS A 307 12.65 -10.92 27.65
CA LYS A 307 11.93 -10.27 28.78
C LYS A 307 11.43 -8.85 28.48
N ALA A 308 12.21 -8.02 27.77
CA ALA A 308 11.83 -6.66 27.43
C ALA A 308 10.63 -6.61 26.47
N LEU A 309 10.65 -7.43 25.41
CA LEU A 309 9.53 -7.53 24.47
C LEU A 309 8.29 -8.14 25.15
N GLN A 310 8.46 -9.14 26.02
CA GLN A 310 7.35 -9.68 26.80
C GLN A 310 6.67 -8.62 27.67
N ALA A 311 7.46 -7.76 28.33
CA ALA A 311 6.93 -6.67 29.13
C ALA A 311 6.21 -5.63 28.26
N ALA A 312 6.77 -5.29 27.11
CA ALA A 312 6.17 -4.36 26.15
C ALA A 312 4.81 -4.86 25.63
N LEU A 313 4.73 -6.12 25.18
CA LEU A 313 3.48 -6.71 24.69
C LEU A 313 2.37 -6.74 25.76
N ARG A 314 2.72 -7.07 27.01
CA ARG A 314 1.77 -7.01 28.15
C ARG A 314 1.31 -5.60 28.47
N ALA A 315 2.20 -4.63 28.35
CA ALA A 315 1.89 -3.21 28.53
C ALA A 315 1.20 -2.60 27.30
N GLN A 316 1.03 -3.36 26.22
CA GLN A 316 0.57 -2.89 24.91
C GLN A 316 1.40 -1.72 24.35
N ASP A 317 2.70 -1.70 24.68
CA ASP A 317 3.69 -0.76 24.17
C ASP A 317 4.06 -1.16 22.73
N MET A 318 3.30 -0.61 21.78
CA MET A 318 3.53 -0.82 20.35
C MET A 318 4.75 -0.07 19.83
N ASP A 319 5.14 1.03 20.46
CA ASP A 319 6.34 1.79 20.09
C ASP A 319 7.60 0.94 20.26
N PHE A 320 7.67 0.08 21.28
CA PHE A 320 8.74 -0.92 21.40
C PHE A 320 8.77 -1.86 20.19
N LEU A 321 7.61 -2.37 19.78
CA LEU A 321 7.48 -3.29 18.65
C LEU A 321 7.92 -2.62 17.34
N LEU A 322 7.42 -1.40 17.08
CA LEU A 322 7.73 -0.63 15.88
C LEU A 322 9.21 -0.27 15.80
N ARG A 323 9.86 0.08 16.92
CA ARG A 323 11.30 0.32 16.95
C ARG A 323 12.11 -0.90 16.54
N GLU A 324 11.74 -2.06 17.07
CA GLU A 324 12.40 -3.32 16.74
C GLU A 324 12.16 -3.72 15.27
N ALA A 325 10.96 -3.44 14.75
CA ALA A 325 10.63 -3.64 13.33
C ALA A 325 11.48 -2.74 12.41
N VAL A 326 11.55 -1.43 12.71
CA VAL A 326 12.36 -0.46 11.96
C VAL A 326 13.84 -0.84 12.00
N ALA A 327 14.36 -1.19 13.18
CA ALA A 327 15.77 -1.56 13.34
C ALA A 327 16.13 -2.76 12.46
N GLN A 328 15.25 -3.77 12.38
CA GLN A 328 15.48 -4.92 11.51
C GLN A 328 15.48 -4.57 10.02
N GLN A 329 14.60 -3.67 9.57
CA GLN A 329 14.62 -3.17 8.19
C GLN A 329 15.96 -2.47 7.89
N GLU A 330 16.41 -1.59 8.77
CA GLU A 330 17.69 -0.87 8.62
C GLU A 330 18.90 -1.81 8.63
N GLN A 331 18.78 -2.95 9.32
CA GLN A 331 19.80 -4.00 9.38
C GLN A 331 19.72 -4.98 8.18
N GLY A 332 18.84 -4.74 7.21
CA GLY A 332 18.77 -5.52 5.97
C GLY A 332 17.80 -6.71 6.00
N ALA A 333 16.82 -6.72 6.91
CA ALA A 333 15.71 -7.67 6.79
C ALA A 333 14.89 -7.40 5.52
N HIS A 334 14.55 -8.47 4.81
CA HIS A 334 13.68 -8.41 3.62
C HIS A 334 12.22 -8.67 3.98
N VAL A 335 11.98 -9.53 4.99
CA VAL A 335 10.67 -9.88 5.55
C VAL A 335 10.80 -9.83 7.07
N LEU A 336 9.73 -9.49 7.78
CA LEU A 336 9.71 -9.52 9.25
C LEU A 336 8.86 -10.68 9.76
N ASP A 337 9.43 -11.53 10.61
CA ASP A 337 8.69 -12.52 11.38
C ASP A 337 8.04 -11.83 12.57
N VAL A 338 6.72 -11.95 12.72
CA VAL A 338 5.92 -11.27 13.74
C VAL A 338 5.18 -12.30 14.58
N ASN A 339 5.70 -12.53 15.79
CA ASN A 339 5.10 -13.38 16.80
C ASN A 339 4.76 -12.55 18.04
N VAL A 340 3.53 -12.65 18.54
CA VAL A 340 3.08 -11.98 19.77
C VAL A 340 2.58 -12.97 20.83
N GLY A 341 2.86 -14.26 20.64
CA GLY A 341 2.37 -15.35 21.47
C GLY A 341 2.85 -15.24 22.92
N LEU A 342 1.90 -14.98 23.82
CA LEU A 342 2.09 -14.99 25.27
C LEU A 342 0.89 -15.66 25.94
N PRO A 343 1.07 -16.47 26.99
CA PRO A 343 -0.04 -17.16 27.65
C PRO A 343 -1.12 -16.25 28.26
N ASP A 344 -0.77 -14.99 28.53
CA ASP A 344 -1.57 -14.03 29.30
C ASP A 344 -2.08 -12.83 28.48
N VAL A 345 -2.10 -12.94 27.15
CA VAL A 345 -2.61 -11.88 26.25
C VAL A 345 -3.69 -12.42 25.31
N ASP A 346 -4.53 -11.53 24.80
CA ASP A 346 -5.43 -11.83 23.67
C ASP A 346 -4.59 -11.81 22.39
N GLU A 347 -4.04 -12.97 22.02
CA GLU A 347 -3.15 -13.12 20.87
C GLU A 347 -3.81 -12.72 19.55
N PRO A 348 -5.05 -13.13 19.21
CA PRO A 348 -5.72 -12.67 17.99
C PRO A 348 -5.85 -11.15 17.90
N ALA A 349 -6.28 -10.48 18.97
CA ALA A 349 -6.43 -9.02 18.96
C ALA A 349 -5.07 -8.31 18.86
N LEU A 350 -4.07 -8.79 19.61
CA LEU A 350 -2.74 -8.21 19.65
C LEU A 350 -1.98 -8.39 18.34
N LEU A 351 -2.10 -9.56 17.70
CA LEU A 351 -1.44 -9.85 16.42
C LEU A 351 -2.04 -9.02 15.30
N LYS A 352 -3.37 -8.88 15.27
CA LYS A 352 -4.07 -7.97 14.35
C LYS A 352 -3.59 -6.53 14.49
N ARG A 353 -3.43 -6.05 15.72
CA ARG A 353 -2.91 -4.70 16.00
C ARG A 353 -1.45 -4.57 15.55
N ALA A 354 -0.61 -5.55 15.86
CA ALA A 354 0.79 -5.59 15.44
C ALA A 354 0.97 -5.52 13.94
N VAL A 355 0.25 -6.35 13.18
CA VAL A 355 0.28 -6.32 11.71
C VAL A 355 -0.15 -4.94 11.19
N THR A 356 -1.25 -4.38 11.71
CA THR A 356 -1.78 -3.08 11.27
C THR A 356 -0.78 -1.95 11.51
N GLU A 357 -0.19 -1.88 12.70
CA GLU A 357 0.72 -0.79 13.05
C GLU A 357 2.07 -0.92 12.34
N ILE A 358 2.62 -2.14 12.22
CA ILE A 358 3.87 -2.37 11.51
C ILE A 358 3.73 -1.98 10.04
N GLN A 359 2.66 -2.40 9.35
CA GLN A 359 2.43 -2.05 7.94
C GLN A 359 2.06 -0.57 7.74
N GLY A 360 1.66 0.14 8.79
CA GLY A 360 1.50 1.59 8.75
C GLY A 360 2.83 2.35 8.69
N VAL A 361 3.91 1.76 9.20
CA VAL A 361 5.24 2.40 9.31
C VAL A 361 6.23 1.85 8.28
N LEU A 362 6.20 0.54 8.03
CA LEU A 362 7.17 -0.17 7.21
C LEU A 362 6.54 -0.70 5.92
N ASP A 363 7.36 -0.82 4.89
CA ASP A 363 6.97 -1.41 3.62
C ASP A 363 7.35 -2.90 3.49
N LEU A 364 7.99 -3.50 4.50
CA LEU A 364 8.38 -4.91 4.42
C LEU A 364 7.16 -5.84 4.46
N PRO A 365 7.16 -6.94 3.67
CA PRO A 365 6.22 -8.04 3.86
C PRO A 365 6.38 -8.67 5.24
N LEU A 366 5.30 -9.28 5.74
CA LEU A 366 5.27 -9.92 7.04
C LEU A 366 5.13 -11.44 6.92
N GLN A 367 5.92 -12.15 7.71
CA GLN A 367 5.67 -13.52 8.11
C GLN A 367 4.88 -13.48 9.44
N ILE A 368 3.62 -13.90 9.39
CA ILE A 368 2.70 -13.88 10.53
C ILE A 368 2.89 -15.19 11.28
N ASP A 369 3.47 -15.14 12.48
CA ASP A 369 3.85 -16.31 13.27
C ASP A 369 2.94 -16.50 14.49
N SER A 370 2.16 -17.58 14.46
CA SER A 370 1.31 -18.01 15.57
C SER A 370 1.00 -19.50 15.50
N ALA A 371 0.87 -20.13 16.68
CA ALA A 371 0.37 -21.49 16.82
C ALA A 371 -1.16 -21.55 16.92
N ASP A 372 -1.85 -20.42 17.08
CA ASP A 372 -3.31 -20.31 17.15
C ASP A 372 -3.91 -20.01 15.76
N PRO A 373 -4.68 -20.94 15.16
CA PRO A 373 -5.34 -20.71 13.88
C PRO A 373 -6.29 -19.50 13.90
N VAL A 374 -6.90 -19.16 15.04
CA VAL A 374 -7.78 -17.99 15.17
C VAL A 374 -6.99 -16.69 15.03
N ALA A 375 -5.80 -16.62 15.65
CA ALA A 375 -4.91 -15.48 15.50
C ALA A 375 -4.37 -15.36 14.05
N LEU A 376 -3.98 -16.48 13.43
CA LEU A 376 -3.57 -16.51 12.02
C LEU A 376 -4.67 -16.00 11.09
N GLU A 377 -5.92 -16.46 11.26
CA GLU A 377 -7.05 -16.00 10.46
C GLU A 377 -7.33 -14.50 10.66
N ALA A 378 -7.37 -14.04 11.91
CA ALA A 378 -7.62 -12.63 12.22
C ALA A 378 -6.58 -11.70 11.58
N ALA A 379 -5.30 -12.10 11.58
CA ALA A 379 -4.21 -11.36 10.99
C ALA A 379 -4.17 -11.48 9.45
N ALA A 380 -4.42 -12.67 8.88
CA ALA A 380 -4.43 -12.89 7.43
C ALA A 380 -5.54 -12.08 6.72
N ARG A 381 -6.71 -11.95 7.38
CA ARG A 381 -7.84 -11.15 6.88
C ARG A 381 -7.45 -9.70 6.60
N ILE A 382 -6.69 -9.09 7.51
CA ILE A 382 -6.36 -7.66 7.50
C ILE A 382 -4.95 -7.33 7.01
N ALA A 383 -4.12 -8.34 6.69
CA ALA A 383 -2.80 -8.09 6.13
C ALA A 383 -2.91 -7.36 4.77
N ASN A 384 -2.23 -6.24 4.62
CA ASN A 384 -2.19 -5.49 3.37
C ASN A 384 -1.14 -6.06 2.42
N GLY A 385 -1.57 -6.88 1.46
CA GLY A 385 -0.73 -7.64 0.54
C GLY A 385 -0.85 -9.16 0.75
N LYS A 386 0.21 -9.88 0.37
CA LYS A 386 0.33 -11.34 0.45
C LYS A 386 1.33 -11.73 1.57
N PRO A 387 0.86 -12.11 2.77
CA PRO A 387 1.74 -12.51 3.87
C PRO A 387 2.23 -13.96 3.73
N LEU A 388 3.21 -14.34 4.54
CA LEU A 388 3.60 -15.73 4.80
C LEU A 388 3.04 -16.19 6.15
N LEU A 389 2.18 -17.20 6.19
CA LEU A 389 1.66 -17.76 7.44
C LEU A 389 2.65 -18.78 8.01
N ASN A 390 3.14 -18.51 9.21
CA ASN A 390 3.98 -19.39 10.00
C ASN A 390 3.15 -19.91 11.20
N SER A 391 2.73 -21.17 11.23
CA SER A 391 2.98 -22.22 10.23
C SER A 391 1.87 -23.26 10.17
N VAL A 392 1.90 -24.04 9.09
CA VAL A 392 1.20 -25.33 8.98
C VAL A 392 2.20 -26.46 9.25
N ASN A 393 1.73 -27.59 9.75
CA ASN A 393 2.55 -28.79 9.87
C ASN A 393 1.83 -30.03 9.35
N GLY A 394 2.52 -31.16 9.33
CA GLY A 394 2.01 -32.42 8.78
C GLY A 394 0.89 -33.08 9.59
N LYS A 395 0.53 -32.58 10.78
CA LYS A 395 -0.60 -33.12 11.54
C LYS A 395 -1.92 -32.83 10.84
N GLU A 396 -2.82 -33.81 10.83
CA GLU A 396 -4.13 -33.69 10.18
C GLU A 396 -4.94 -32.46 10.66
N GLU A 397 -4.90 -32.15 11.95
CA GLU A 397 -5.57 -30.99 12.54
C GLU A 397 -5.01 -29.66 12.00
N SER A 398 -3.68 -29.56 11.88
CA SER A 398 -3.02 -28.34 11.38
C SER A 398 -3.32 -28.12 9.89
N LEU A 399 -3.28 -29.18 9.08
CA LEU A 399 -3.61 -29.12 7.65
C LEU A 399 -5.05 -28.63 7.43
N ARG A 400 -6.01 -29.16 8.20
CA ARG A 400 -7.43 -28.81 8.10
C ARG A 400 -7.79 -27.43 8.62
N THR A 401 -6.95 -26.82 9.45
CA THR A 401 -7.22 -25.50 10.05
C THR A 401 -6.46 -24.40 9.33
N VAL A 402 -5.17 -24.58 9.06
CA VAL A 402 -4.29 -23.52 8.53
C VAL A 402 -4.37 -23.37 7.00
N LEU A 403 -4.42 -24.47 6.24
CA LEU A 403 -4.48 -24.37 4.77
C LEU A 403 -5.75 -23.65 4.26
N PRO A 404 -6.95 -23.89 4.82
CA PRO A 404 -8.14 -23.13 4.42
C PRO A 404 -8.00 -21.61 4.65
N ILE A 405 -7.33 -21.19 5.74
CA ILE A 405 -7.05 -19.78 6.02
C ILE A 405 -6.18 -19.19 4.92
N ALA A 406 -5.07 -19.87 4.58
CA ALA A 406 -4.17 -19.42 3.53
C ALA A 406 -4.87 -19.31 2.16
N ARG A 407 -5.70 -20.30 1.83
CA ARG A 407 -6.48 -20.32 0.58
C ARG A 407 -7.51 -19.18 0.52
N LYS A 408 -8.18 -18.90 1.65
CA LYS A 408 -9.24 -17.88 1.74
C LYS A 408 -8.67 -16.47 1.59
N TYR A 409 -7.56 -16.17 2.27
CA TYR A 409 -6.99 -14.82 2.30
C TYR A 409 -5.82 -14.60 1.34
N GLY A 410 -5.48 -15.60 0.53
CA GLY A 410 -4.45 -15.51 -0.51
C GLY A 410 -3.05 -15.34 0.08
N ALA A 411 -2.66 -16.20 1.03
CA ALA A 411 -1.35 -16.15 1.69
C ALA A 411 -0.43 -17.30 1.27
N CYS A 412 0.88 -17.09 1.35
CA CYS A 412 1.84 -18.19 1.34
C CYS A 412 1.78 -18.94 2.68
N VAL A 413 2.19 -20.20 2.70
CA VAL A 413 2.27 -21.02 3.91
C VAL A 413 3.67 -21.55 4.14
N LEU A 414 4.12 -21.48 5.40
CA LEU A 414 5.34 -22.15 5.84
C LEU A 414 4.97 -23.49 6.48
N GLY A 415 5.36 -24.59 5.83
CA GLY A 415 5.17 -25.95 6.28
C GLY A 415 6.34 -26.45 7.12
N LEU A 416 6.09 -26.79 8.39
CA LEU A 416 7.08 -27.42 9.26
C LEU A 416 7.06 -28.94 9.06
N THR A 417 8.23 -29.55 8.88
CA THR A 417 8.37 -31.02 8.74
C THR A 417 8.23 -31.74 10.08
N LEU A 418 7.06 -31.63 10.71
CA LEU A 418 6.65 -32.39 11.87
C LEU A 418 5.24 -32.96 11.64
N ASP A 419 4.94 -34.12 12.19
CA ASP A 419 3.63 -34.78 12.04
C ASP A 419 3.12 -35.30 13.41
N GLU A 420 2.18 -36.24 13.39
CA GLU A 420 1.63 -36.86 14.59
C GLU A 420 2.70 -37.56 15.46
N GLY A 421 3.78 -38.05 14.84
CA GLY A 421 4.92 -38.68 15.50
C GLY A 421 5.99 -37.71 16.00
N GLY A 422 5.83 -36.41 15.73
CA GLY A 422 6.81 -35.38 16.05
C GLY A 422 7.71 -35.06 14.86
N ILE A 423 8.98 -34.72 15.12
CA ILE A 423 9.94 -34.36 14.08
C ILE A 423 10.64 -35.65 13.61
N PRO A 424 10.55 -36.02 12.32
CA PRO A 424 11.25 -37.20 11.82
C PRO A 424 12.77 -37.06 11.99
N GLU A 425 13.40 -38.16 12.42
CA GLU A 425 14.85 -38.21 12.65
C GLU A 425 15.65 -38.20 11.34
N THR A 426 15.08 -38.69 10.23
CA THR A 426 15.79 -38.79 8.94
C THR A 426 15.33 -37.72 7.95
N ALA A 427 16.22 -37.35 7.02
CA ALA A 427 15.91 -36.46 5.91
C ALA A 427 14.78 -37.00 5.03
N GLU A 428 14.72 -38.32 4.84
CA GLU A 428 13.65 -38.99 4.11
C GLU A 428 12.29 -38.82 4.79
N GLY A 429 12.23 -38.98 6.11
CA GLY A 429 11.01 -38.76 6.88
C GLY A 429 10.53 -37.31 6.79
N ARG A 430 11.46 -36.34 6.89
CA ARG A 430 11.13 -34.91 6.75
C ARG A 430 10.62 -34.57 5.35
N LEU A 431 11.24 -35.14 4.32
CA LEU A 431 10.78 -35.01 2.94
C LEU A 431 9.36 -35.60 2.74
N ALA A 432 9.05 -36.73 3.38
CA ALA A 432 7.73 -37.33 3.30
C ALA A 432 6.65 -36.42 3.92
N VAL A 433 6.95 -35.79 5.06
CA VAL A 433 6.05 -34.79 5.69
C VAL A 433 5.90 -33.56 4.79
N ALA A 434 7.01 -33.03 4.26
CA ALA A 434 6.96 -31.90 3.34
C ALA A 434 6.09 -32.19 2.10
N ARG A 435 6.23 -33.40 1.53
CA ARG A 435 5.41 -33.87 0.40
C ARG A 435 3.92 -33.89 0.76
N ARG A 436 3.56 -34.42 1.94
CA ARG A 436 2.16 -34.42 2.43
C ARG A 436 1.61 -33.00 2.49
N ILE A 437 2.35 -32.05 3.07
CA ILE A 437 1.92 -30.65 3.18
C ILE A 437 1.67 -30.03 1.79
N VAL A 438 2.61 -30.22 0.85
CA VAL A 438 2.49 -29.70 -0.52
C VAL A 438 1.27 -30.30 -1.23
N GLU A 439 1.09 -31.63 -1.16
CA GLU A 439 -0.02 -32.31 -1.82
C GLU A 439 -1.40 -31.88 -1.24
N GLU A 440 -1.51 -31.69 0.08
CA GLU A 440 -2.76 -31.20 0.68
C GLU A 440 -3.03 -29.73 0.34
N ALA A 441 -2.00 -28.89 0.24
CA ALA A 441 -2.14 -27.51 -0.22
C ALA A 441 -2.64 -27.46 -1.68
N GLU A 442 -2.06 -28.27 -2.57
CA GLU A 442 -2.47 -28.37 -3.97
C GLU A 442 -3.92 -28.86 -4.13
N LYS A 443 -4.36 -29.81 -3.30
CA LYS A 443 -5.77 -30.29 -3.29
C LYS A 443 -6.76 -29.17 -2.96
N LEU A 444 -6.37 -28.19 -2.15
CA LEU A 444 -7.18 -27.01 -1.80
C LEU A 444 -7.04 -25.87 -2.82
N GLY A 445 -6.23 -26.05 -3.86
CA GLY A 445 -5.97 -25.04 -4.88
C GLY A 445 -4.98 -23.95 -4.44
N ILE A 446 -4.18 -24.20 -3.39
CA ILE A 446 -3.00 -23.39 -3.10
C ILE A 446 -1.90 -23.88 -4.04
N PRO A 447 -1.34 -23.01 -4.88
CA PRO A 447 -0.35 -23.44 -5.84
C PRO A 447 0.98 -23.73 -5.14
N ARG A 448 1.77 -24.64 -5.71
CA ARG A 448 3.01 -25.14 -5.10
C ARG A 448 4.00 -24.04 -4.75
N GLU A 449 4.11 -23.02 -5.58
CA GLU A 449 5.00 -21.88 -5.36
C GLU A 449 4.63 -21.04 -4.12
N ASP A 450 3.43 -21.20 -3.57
CA ASP A 450 2.98 -20.55 -2.33
C ASP A 450 3.20 -21.42 -1.09
N VAL A 451 3.77 -22.63 -1.25
CA VAL A 451 4.17 -23.50 -0.16
C VAL A 451 5.68 -23.43 0.02
N LEU A 452 6.11 -22.97 1.19
CA LEU A 452 7.51 -22.97 1.62
C LEU A 452 7.68 -24.02 2.72
N ILE A 453 8.87 -24.61 2.85
CA ILE A 453 9.12 -25.69 3.82
C ILE A 453 10.27 -25.34 4.76
N ASP A 454 10.02 -25.47 6.06
CA ASP A 454 11.04 -25.51 7.10
C ASP A 454 11.30 -26.95 7.54
N CYS A 455 12.52 -27.41 7.28
CA CYS A 455 12.98 -28.76 7.61
C CYS A 455 13.35 -28.94 9.09
N LEU A 456 13.13 -27.92 9.92
CA LEU A 456 13.35 -27.86 11.36
C LEU A 456 14.80 -28.08 11.79
N THR A 457 15.42 -27.00 12.28
CA THR A 457 16.73 -27.07 12.94
C THR A 457 16.59 -27.52 14.39
N LEU A 458 17.33 -28.56 14.77
CA LEU A 458 17.40 -29.09 16.13
C LEU A 458 18.69 -28.67 16.85
N THR A 459 18.69 -28.75 18.19
CA THR A 459 19.79 -28.28 19.03
C THR A 459 20.98 -29.25 18.96
N ALA A 460 22.11 -28.79 18.42
CA ALA A 460 23.29 -29.63 18.22
C ALA A 460 23.89 -30.17 19.53
N SER A 461 23.66 -29.47 20.66
CA SER A 461 24.10 -29.90 21.99
C SER A 461 23.44 -31.19 22.47
N ALA A 462 22.23 -31.50 21.99
CA ALA A 462 21.46 -32.67 22.42
C ALA A 462 21.25 -33.69 21.30
N GLN A 463 21.15 -33.23 20.05
CA GLN A 463 20.73 -34.03 18.90
C GLN A 463 21.66 -33.81 17.70
N GLN A 464 22.97 -33.95 17.93
CA GLN A 464 24.01 -33.58 16.97
C GLN A 464 23.89 -34.29 15.62
N ASP A 465 23.51 -35.57 15.61
CA ASP A 465 23.37 -36.36 14.38
C ASP A 465 22.27 -35.79 13.46
N LEU A 466 21.21 -35.22 14.04
CA LEU A 466 20.07 -34.67 13.30
C LEU A 466 20.37 -33.34 12.59
N VAL A 467 21.51 -32.71 12.88
CA VAL A 467 21.95 -31.49 12.18
C VAL A 467 22.24 -31.80 10.71
N ARG A 468 22.89 -32.94 10.43
CA ARG A 468 23.18 -33.37 9.05
C ARG A 468 21.91 -33.74 8.29
N GLU A 469 20.99 -34.42 8.96
CA GLU A 469 19.68 -34.79 8.40
C GLU A 469 18.86 -33.54 8.02
N THR A 470 18.97 -32.46 8.81
CA THR A 470 18.34 -31.17 8.47
C THR A 470 18.89 -30.61 7.16
N LEU A 471 20.21 -30.58 7.01
CA LEU A 471 20.89 -30.07 5.81
C LEU A 471 20.56 -30.92 4.57
N GLU A 472 20.54 -32.23 4.72
CA GLU A 472 20.15 -33.13 3.63
C GLU A 472 18.68 -32.95 3.26
N ALA A 473 17.77 -32.80 4.23
CA ALA A 473 16.36 -32.54 3.99
C ALA A 473 16.13 -31.25 3.20
N VAL A 474 16.84 -30.16 3.53
CA VAL A 474 16.76 -28.88 2.79
C VAL A 474 17.08 -29.09 1.32
N ARG A 475 18.19 -29.78 1.00
CA ARG A 475 18.56 -30.08 -0.39
C ARG A 475 17.50 -30.93 -1.08
N ARG A 476 17.05 -32.01 -0.44
CA ARG A 476 16.09 -32.94 -1.03
C ARG A 476 14.73 -32.31 -1.27
N VAL A 477 14.23 -31.49 -0.34
CA VAL A 477 12.98 -30.74 -0.53
C VAL A 477 13.10 -29.81 -1.74
N ARG A 478 14.23 -29.11 -1.87
CA ARG A 478 14.45 -28.20 -2.99
C ARG A 478 14.54 -28.93 -4.34
N GLU A 479 15.28 -30.03 -4.40
CA GLU A 479 15.52 -30.80 -5.63
C GLU A 479 14.31 -31.67 -6.02
N GLU A 480 13.66 -32.32 -5.07
CA GLU A 480 12.61 -33.33 -5.34
C GLU A 480 11.19 -32.76 -5.35
N LEU A 481 10.88 -31.74 -4.52
CA LEU A 481 9.55 -31.12 -4.48
C LEU A 481 9.49 -29.84 -5.31
N GLY A 482 10.62 -29.15 -5.50
CA GLY A 482 10.70 -27.90 -6.25
C GLY A 482 10.12 -26.68 -5.51
N VAL A 483 9.87 -26.81 -4.21
CA VAL A 483 9.41 -25.72 -3.33
C VAL A 483 10.57 -24.96 -2.72
N ARG A 484 10.29 -23.76 -2.20
CA ARG A 484 11.29 -22.93 -1.51
C ARG A 484 11.49 -23.41 -0.08
N THR A 485 12.71 -23.30 0.40
CA THR A 485 13.08 -23.72 1.76
C THR A 485 13.39 -22.53 2.66
N VAL A 486 12.84 -22.57 3.86
CA VAL A 486 13.05 -21.58 4.93
C VAL A 486 13.68 -22.32 6.11
N LEU A 487 14.55 -21.67 6.89
CA LEU A 487 15.12 -22.33 8.06
C LEU A 487 15.39 -21.34 9.20
N GLY A 488 14.88 -21.68 10.39
CA GLY A 488 15.32 -21.07 11.65
C GLY A 488 16.73 -21.53 12.04
N VAL A 489 17.76 -20.80 11.58
CA VAL A 489 19.17 -21.21 11.75
C VAL A 489 19.67 -21.06 13.19
N SER A 490 19.11 -20.14 13.96
CA SER A 490 19.56 -19.80 15.33
C SER A 490 19.34 -20.93 16.35
N ASN A 491 18.45 -21.89 16.05
CA ASN A 491 18.08 -22.98 16.96
C ASN A 491 19.22 -24.00 17.16
N VAL A 492 20.12 -24.17 16.17
CA VAL A 492 21.20 -25.16 16.20
C VAL A 492 22.12 -25.00 17.42
N SER A 493 22.31 -23.77 17.88
CA SER A 493 23.33 -23.41 18.85
C SER A 493 22.83 -23.32 20.30
N PHE A 494 21.55 -23.61 20.57
CA PHE A 494 21.04 -23.55 21.94
C PHE A 494 21.81 -24.50 22.87
N GLY A 495 22.17 -23.99 24.05
CA GLY A 495 22.97 -24.71 25.05
C GLY A 495 24.48 -24.72 24.81
N LEU A 496 24.99 -24.11 23.73
CA LEU A 496 26.42 -24.08 23.42
C LEU A 496 27.06 -22.69 23.60
N PRO A 497 28.35 -22.59 23.99
CA PRO A 497 29.09 -21.33 24.02
C PRO A 497 29.44 -20.87 22.60
N ARG A 498 29.75 -19.56 22.44
CA ARG A 498 30.11 -18.93 21.15
C ARG A 498 29.13 -19.25 20.01
N ARG A 499 27.83 -19.19 20.33
CA ARG A 499 26.70 -19.49 19.43
C ARG A 499 26.83 -18.86 18.03
N ALA A 500 27.32 -17.62 17.96
CA ALA A 500 27.50 -16.89 16.70
C ALA A 500 28.34 -17.67 15.67
N VAL A 501 29.41 -18.36 16.09
CA VAL A 501 30.25 -19.15 15.18
C VAL A 501 29.48 -20.34 14.61
N ILE A 502 28.72 -21.02 15.46
CA ILE A 502 27.91 -22.19 15.07
C ILE A 502 26.78 -21.75 14.12
N ASN A 503 26.07 -20.67 14.46
CA ASN A 503 24.98 -20.12 13.63
C ASN A 503 25.48 -19.75 12.23
N ARG A 504 26.61 -19.03 12.12
CA ARG A 504 27.20 -18.62 10.83
C ARG A 504 27.65 -19.82 10.00
N THR A 505 28.27 -20.81 10.65
CA THR A 505 28.69 -22.05 9.96
C THR A 505 27.48 -22.86 9.49
N MET A 506 26.45 -23.00 10.32
CA MET A 506 25.21 -23.67 9.94
C MET A 506 24.52 -22.95 8.78
N LEU A 507 24.46 -21.62 8.80
CA LEU A 507 23.90 -20.83 7.72
C LEU A 507 24.65 -21.08 6.40
N ALA A 508 25.99 -21.00 6.40
CA ALA A 508 26.78 -21.27 5.20
C ALA A 508 26.54 -22.69 4.64
N LEU A 509 26.46 -23.69 5.53
CA LEU A 509 26.15 -25.07 5.14
C LEU A 509 24.74 -25.19 4.55
N ALA A 510 23.74 -24.56 5.16
CA ALA A 510 22.35 -24.61 4.68
C ALA A 510 22.19 -23.89 3.33
N LEU A 511 22.85 -22.73 3.14
CA LEU A 511 22.89 -22.02 1.87
C LEU A 511 23.47 -22.89 0.75
N MET A 512 24.55 -23.62 1.04
CA MET A 512 25.14 -24.57 0.10
C MET A 512 24.19 -25.72 -0.27
N GLN A 513 23.29 -26.11 0.63
CA GLN A 513 22.25 -27.12 0.37
C GLN A 513 21.01 -26.55 -0.36
N GLY A 514 21.00 -25.25 -0.68
CA GLY A 514 19.91 -24.64 -1.44
C GLY A 514 18.85 -23.92 -0.59
N LEU A 515 19.19 -23.52 0.64
CA LEU A 515 18.33 -22.68 1.48
C LEU A 515 17.95 -21.37 0.77
N ASP A 516 16.65 -21.09 0.64
CA ASP A 516 16.14 -19.88 -0.02
C ASP A 516 15.96 -18.71 0.95
N ALA A 517 15.59 -19.00 2.21
CA ALA A 517 15.41 -17.97 3.23
C ALA A 517 15.87 -18.42 4.61
N ALA A 518 16.46 -17.50 5.36
CA ALA A 518 16.85 -17.74 6.74
C ALA A 518 16.02 -16.87 7.68
N ILE A 519 15.38 -17.51 8.67
CA ILE A 519 14.86 -16.81 9.84
C ILE A 519 16.04 -16.61 10.79
N MET A 520 16.51 -15.36 10.89
CA MET A 520 17.74 -15.01 11.59
C MET A 520 17.71 -13.57 12.11
N ASN A 521 18.64 -13.26 13.02
CA ASN A 521 18.85 -11.92 13.53
C ASN A 521 19.66 -11.07 12.52
N PRO A 522 19.06 -10.05 11.87
CA PRO A 522 19.77 -9.21 10.91
C PRO A 522 20.83 -8.32 11.58
N ALA A 523 20.75 -8.10 12.90
CA ALA A 523 21.78 -7.37 13.66
C ALA A 523 23.09 -8.15 13.84
N ASP A 524 23.13 -9.46 13.55
CA ASP A 524 24.38 -10.24 13.62
C ASP A 524 25.19 -10.00 12.34
N ALA A 525 26.16 -9.07 12.43
CA ALA A 525 27.02 -8.69 11.31
C ALA A 525 27.65 -9.89 10.61
N GLY A 526 28.08 -10.93 11.33
CA GLY A 526 28.71 -12.07 10.66
C GLY A 526 27.72 -13.04 10.02
N MET A 527 26.45 -13.02 10.40
CA MET A 527 25.42 -13.71 9.61
C MET A 527 25.18 -12.96 8.30
N MET A 528 25.12 -11.62 8.35
CA MET A 528 24.99 -10.77 7.15
C MET A 528 26.20 -10.90 6.21
N GLU A 529 27.42 -10.87 6.75
CA GLU A 529 28.67 -11.12 6.02
C GLU A 529 28.64 -12.52 5.35
N THR A 530 28.10 -13.53 6.04
CA THR A 530 27.98 -14.89 5.48
C THR A 530 27.06 -14.90 4.26
N VAL A 531 25.93 -14.19 4.30
CA VAL A 531 25.02 -14.06 3.14
C VAL A 531 25.69 -13.29 2.00
N ALA A 532 26.35 -12.17 2.29
CA ALA A 532 27.06 -11.37 1.29
C ALA A 532 28.17 -12.19 0.60
N ALA A 533 28.99 -12.89 1.38
CA ALA A 533 30.03 -13.78 0.85
C ALA A 533 29.43 -14.95 0.05
N TRP A 534 28.32 -15.53 0.51
CA TRP A 534 27.61 -16.58 -0.22
C TRP A 534 27.12 -16.12 -1.59
N ARG A 535 26.61 -14.89 -1.72
CA ARG A 535 26.16 -14.36 -3.02
C ARG A 535 27.30 -14.31 -4.05
N VAL A 536 28.49 -13.91 -3.61
CA VAL A 536 29.70 -13.96 -4.45
C VAL A 536 30.07 -15.40 -4.80
N LEU A 537 30.21 -16.26 -3.79
CA LEU A 537 30.67 -17.64 -3.97
C LEU A 537 29.70 -18.52 -4.77
N SER A 538 28.41 -18.22 -4.73
CA SER A 538 27.37 -18.90 -5.51
C SER A 538 27.17 -18.30 -6.91
N GLY A 539 27.89 -17.23 -7.25
CA GLY A 539 27.79 -16.55 -8.55
C GLY A 539 26.50 -15.74 -8.75
N ARG A 540 25.79 -15.43 -7.66
CA ARG A 540 24.59 -14.58 -7.68
C ARG A 540 24.93 -13.09 -7.77
N ASP A 541 25.99 -12.67 -7.08
CA ASP A 541 26.58 -11.33 -7.20
C ASP A 541 27.68 -11.36 -8.28
N ARG A 542 27.28 -11.09 -9.53
CA ARG A 542 28.21 -11.06 -10.66
C ARG A 542 29.11 -9.84 -10.56
N ASP A 543 30.40 -10.04 -10.76
CA ASP A 543 31.45 -9.02 -10.60
C ASP A 543 31.59 -8.47 -9.17
N SER A 544 30.95 -9.12 -8.18
CA SER A 544 31.03 -8.78 -6.75
C SER A 544 30.60 -7.35 -6.41
N GLN A 545 29.70 -6.75 -7.19
CA GLN A 545 29.32 -5.34 -7.02
C GLN A 545 28.57 -5.11 -5.70
N ASP A 546 27.62 -5.99 -5.37
CA ASP A 546 26.85 -5.87 -4.13
C ASP A 546 27.74 -6.11 -2.90
N TYR A 547 28.68 -7.04 -2.99
CA TYR A 547 29.65 -7.32 -1.95
C TYR A 547 30.60 -6.14 -1.72
N ILE A 548 31.11 -5.53 -2.79
CA ILE A 548 31.96 -4.33 -2.69
C ILE A 548 31.18 -3.19 -2.02
N ALA A 549 29.96 -2.92 -2.49
CA ALA A 549 29.09 -1.89 -1.89
C ALA A 549 28.78 -2.18 -0.41
N TYR A 550 28.55 -3.46 -0.07
CA TYR A 550 28.37 -3.88 1.32
C TYR A 550 29.62 -3.59 2.17
N CYS A 551 30.82 -3.94 1.70
CA CYS A 551 32.08 -3.68 2.41
C CYS A 551 32.39 -2.17 2.53
N GLU A 552 32.06 -1.36 1.53
CA GLU A 552 32.19 0.10 1.59
C GLU A 552 31.25 0.70 2.64
N ALA A 553 30.03 0.19 2.74
CA ALA A 553 29.06 0.58 3.77
C ALA A 553 29.42 0.04 5.16
N HIS A 554 30.17 -1.08 5.24
CA HIS A 554 30.55 -1.77 6.47
C HIS A 554 32.07 -2.02 6.52
N PRO A 555 32.89 -0.96 6.65
CA PRO A 555 34.34 -1.10 6.64
C PRO A 555 34.81 -1.99 7.80
N GLU A 556 35.76 -2.88 7.51
CA GLU A 556 36.38 -3.72 8.54
C GLU A 556 36.99 -2.85 9.65
N ALA A 557 36.75 -3.24 10.91
CA ALA A 557 37.46 -2.63 12.03
C ALA A 557 38.95 -2.94 11.88
N THR A 558 39.74 -1.95 11.45
CA THR A 558 41.20 -2.09 11.36
C THR A 558 41.74 -2.56 12.71
N ALA A 559 42.31 -3.76 12.72
CA ALA A 559 43.07 -4.23 13.87
C ALA A 559 44.24 -3.26 14.07
N ALA A 560 44.15 -2.40 15.08
CA ALA A 560 45.26 -1.54 15.47
C ALA A 560 46.52 -2.43 15.65
N PRO A 561 47.69 -2.03 15.12
CA PRO A 561 48.92 -2.76 15.38
C PRO A 561 49.13 -2.78 16.89
N SER A 562 49.28 -3.97 17.45
CA SER A 562 49.54 -4.21 18.86
C SER A 562 50.79 -3.45 19.31
N ALA A 563 50.59 -2.28 19.92
CA ALA A 563 51.63 -1.53 20.60
C ALA A 563 51.24 -1.39 22.08
N GLY A 564 52.02 -2.04 22.93
CA GLY A 564 52.39 -1.56 24.26
C GLY A 564 51.28 -1.47 25.32
N ALA A 565 51.41 -2.32 26.35
CA ALA A 565 50.67 -2.19 27.61
C ALA A 565 50.80 -0.77 28.21
N GLY A 566 49.64 -0.14 28.47
CA GLY A 566 49.50 1.10 29.26
C GLY A 566 48.13 1.74 29.02
N GLY A 567 47.27 1.76 30.06
CA GLY A 567 45.84 2.16 29.97
C GLY A 567 45.57 3.60 29.48
N PRO A 568 44.29 3.98 29.23
CA PRO A 568 43.42 4.33 30.36
C PRO A 568 41.91 3.98 30.21
N GLN A 569 41.35 3.45 31.29
CA GLN A 569 39.95 3.10 31.53
C GLN A 569 38.97 4.30 31.63
N LYS A 570 39.28 5.45 31.01
CA LYS A 570 38.45 6.67 31.05
C LYS A 570 37.86 7.08 29.69
N ALA A 571 38.35 6.55 28.57
CA ALA A 571 37.80 6.84 27.24
C ALA A 571 36.55 6.00 26.90
N GLN A 572 36.39 4.81 27.49
CA GLN A 572 35.27 3.91 27.23
C GLN A 572 33.91 4.42 27.74
N LYS A 573 33.87 5.14 28.88
CA LYS A 573 32.60 5.72 29.39
C LYS A 573 32.08 6.88 28.56
N ALA A 574 32.97 7.66 27.93
CA ALA A 574 32.56 8.75 27.05
C ALA A 574 32.04 8.21 25.71
N GLN A 575 32.70 7.18 25.15
CA GLN A 575 32.23 6.48 23.95
C GLN A 575 30.95 5.67 24.17
N GLU A 576 30.75 5.01 25.33
CA GLU A 576 29.49 4.32 25.64
C GLU A 576 28.31 5.29 25.80
N THR A 577 28.56 6.52 26.25
CA THR A 577 27.50 7.54 26.39
C THR A 577 27.14 8.16 25.04
N GLN A 578 28.13 8.43 24.18
CA GLN A 578 27.90 8.88 22.80
C GLN A 578 27.28 7.79 21.90
N LYS A 579 27.66 6.52 22.11
CA LYS A 579 27.09 5.38 21.37
C LYS A 579 25.67 5.03 21.84
N LYS A 580 25.36 5.22 23.13
CA LYS A 580 23.98 5.13 23.63
C LYS A 580 23.08 6.20 23.01
N LEU A 581 23.54 7.44 22.88
CA LEU A 581 22.79 8.53 22.24
C LEU A 581 22.55 8.27 20.74
N SER A 582 23.50 7.65 20.03
CA SER A 582 23.30 7.25 18.62
C SER A 582 22.41 6.02 18.44
N GLU A 583 22.42 5.06 19.38
CA GLU A 583 21.55 3.87 19.35
C GLU A 583 20.13 4.16 19.84
N THR A 584 19.94 5.21 20.65
CA THR A 584 18.61 5.67 21.06
C THR A 584 17.93 6.61 20.05
N GLY A 585 18.56 7.00 18.94
CA GLY A 585 17.93 7.92 17.98
C GLY A 585 17.64 9.31 18.57
N ASP A 586 17.31 10.26 17.70
CA ASP A 586 16.97 11.63 18.08
C ASP A 586 15.52 11.98 17.67
N LEU A 587 15.06 13.17 18.06
CA LEU A 587 13.72 13.67 17.70
C LEU A 587 13.49 13.66 16.19
N ALA A 588 14.49 14.04 15.40
CA ALA A 588 14.40 14.07 13.95
C ALA A 588 14.15 12.68 13.36
N SER A 589 14.88 11.67 13.84
CA SER A 589 14.70 10.27 13.43
C SER A 589 13.34 9.71 13.87
N ALA A 590 12.89 10.02 15.09
CA ALA A 590 11.59 9.58 15.58
C ALA A 590 10.44 10.16 14.74
N VAL A 591 10.52 11.45 14.39
CA VAL A 591 9.58 12.10 13.47
C VAL A 591 9.64 11.46 12.09
N ALA A 592 10.83 11.32 11.50
CA ALA A 592 10.98 10.77 10.15
C ALA A 592 10.45 9.32 10.03
N LYS A 593 10.54 8.54 11.12
CA LYS A 593 10.08 7.15 11.21
C LYS A 593 8.62 7.02 11.66
N GLY A 594 7.91 8.12 11.93
CA GLY A 594 6.53 8.08 12.40
C GLY A 594 6.33 7.48 13.80
N LEU A 595 7.34 7.53 14.66
CA LEU A 595 7.30 6.98 16.02
C LEU A 595 6.73 8.02 17.00
N LYS A 596 5.40 8.02 17.16
CA LYS A 596 4.64 9.06 17.86
C LYS A 596 5.04 9.24 19.33
N GLU A 597 4.96 8.21 20.16
CA GLU A 597 5.18 8.39 21.61
C GLU A 597 6.64 8.72 21.92
N ARG A 598 7.56 8.18 21.11
CA ARG A 598 8.98 8.52 21.16
C ARG A 598 9.27 9.95 20.74
N ALA A 599 8.63 10.46 19.68
CA ALA A 599 8.76 11.86 19.27
C ALA A 599 8.31 12.78 20.40
N ALA A 600 7.16 12.51 21.04
CA ALA A 600 6.71 13.25 22.22
C ALA A 600 7.70 13.17 23.40
N THR A 601 8.33 12.01 23.61
CA THR A 601 9.32 11.82 24.68
C THR A 601 10.62 12.59 24.41
N PHE A 602 11.19 12.50 23.21
CA PHE A 602 12.37 13.27 22.86
C PHE A 602 12.14 14.77 22.86
N THR A 603 10.93 15.21 22.53
CA THR A 603 10.56 16.62 22.70
C THR A 603 10.59 17.05 24.15
N ARG A 604 10.09 16.24 25.10
CA ARG A 604 10.19 16.52 26.53
C ARG A 604 11.64 16.61 27.00
N ASP A 605 12.48 15.67 26.56
CA ASP A 605 13.90 15.64 26.93
C ASP A 605 14.66 16.86 26.38
N LEU A 606 14.39 17.25 25.12
CA LEU A 606 15.04 18.42 24.50
C LEU A 606 14.62 19.74 25.16
N LEU A 607 13.37 19.82 25.64
CA LEU A 607 12.86 20.98 26.38
C LEU A 607 13.58 21.22 27.73
N GLU A 608 14.32 20.24 28.25
CA GLU A 608 15.18 20.45 29.42
C GLU A 608 16.41 21.32 29.10
N SER A 609 16.77 21.45 27.81
CA SER A 609 18.02 22.07 27.37
C SER A 609 17.88 23.12 26.27
N LEU A 610 16.76 23.14 25.54
CA LEU A 610 16.50 24.04 24.43
C LEU A 610 15.16 24.77 24.59
N PRO A 611 15.07 26.06 24.22
CA PRO A 611 13.79 26.75 24.10
C PRO A 611 12.85 26.04 23.10
N PRO A 612 11.52 26.08 23.32
CA PRO A 612 10.56 25.39 22.45
C PRO A 612 10.71 25.73 20.95
N LEU A 613 10.97 27.00 20.62
CA LEU A 613 11.17 27.44 19.24
C LEU A 613 12.42 26.83 18.60
N GLU A 614 13.53 26.71 19.35
CA GLU A 614 14.74 26.06 18.83
C GLU A 614 14.54 24.57 18.57
N VAL A 615 13.70 23.89 19.36
CA VAL A 615 13.34 22.48 19.12
C VAL A 615 12.60 22.33 17.79
N VAL A 616 11.68 23.25 17.47
CA VAL A 616 10.96 23.26 16.20
C VAL A 616 11.91 23.48 15.03
N GLU A 617 12.70 24.55 15.07
CA GLU A 617 13.56 24.98 13.96
C GLU A 617 14.72 24.02 13.69
N ARG A 618 15.32 23.43 14.73
CA ARG A 618 16.51 22.58 14.58
C ARG A 618 16.22 21.10 14.40
N HIS A 619 15.07 20.61 14.86
CA HIS A 619 14.79 19.17 14.87
C HIS A 619 13.53 18.79 14.10
N ILE A 620 12.40 19.48 14.31
CA ILE A 620 11.12 19.06 13.72
C ILE A 620 11.02 19.49 12.25
N VAL A 621 11.27 20.76 11.93
CA VAL A 621 11.18 21.28 10.56
C VAL A 621 12.16 20.56 9.61
N PRO A 622 13.46 20.40 9.94
CA PRO A 622 14.38 19.68 9.06
C PRO A 622 14.01 18.21 8.84
N ALA A 623 13.41 17.56 9.84
CA ALA A 623 12.93 16.19 9.72
C ALA A 623 11.74 16.10 8.76
N LEU A 624 10.73 16.96 8.92
CA LEU A 624 9.58 17.04 8.01
C LEU A 624 10.00 17.38 6.58
N ASP A 625 10.97 18.28 6.40
CA ASP A 625 11.52 18.60 5.08
C ASP A 625 12.25 17.41 4.46
N SER A 626 12.97 16.61 5.25
CA SER A 626 13.60 15.38 4.77
C SER A 626 12.57 14.34 4.34
N VAL A 627 11.54 14.12 5.15
CA VAL A 627 10.40 13.24 4.82
C VAL A 627 9.73 13.71 3.53
N GLY A 628 9.49 15.03 3.38
CA GLY A 628 8.95 15.62 2.17
C GLY A 628 9.82 15.36 0.94
N ARG A 629 11.14 15.49 1.06
CA ARG A 629 12.09 15.16 -0.04
C ARG A 629 12.07 13.66 -0.37
N ASP A 630 12.01 12.78 0.63
CA ASP A 630 11.97 11.34 0.40
C ASP A 630 10.63 10.89 -0.21
N TYR A 631 9.53 11.58 0.09
CA TYR A 631 8.22 11.37 -0.56
C TYR A 631 8.28 11.76 -2.05
N GLU A 632 8.85 12.93 -2.37
CA GLU A 632 9.05 13.35 -3.76
C GLU A 632 10.01 12.46 -4.54
N ALA A 633 11.04 11.95 -3.86
CA ALA A 633 11.96 10.96 -4.41
C ALA A 633 11.36 9.55 -4.46
N GLN A 634 10.10 9.37 -4.05
CA GLN A 634 9.36 8.11 -4.04
C GLN A 634 10.04 6.99 -3.24
N LYS A 635 10.82 7.38 -2.22
CA LYS A 635 11.44 6.45 -1.27
C LYS A 635 10.48 6.08 -0.14
N ILE A 636 9.59 7.01 0.22
CA ILE A 636 8.48 6.78 1.14
C ILE A 636 7.18 7.14 0.44
N PHE A 637 6.06 6.60 0.93
CA PHE A 637 4.74 6.81 0.35
C PHE A 637 3.82 7.53 1.34
N LEU A 638 2.60 7.82 0.89
CA LEU A 638 1.61 8.57 1.65
C LEU A 638 1.38 8.05 3.09
N PRO A 639 1.29 6.72 3.35
CA PRO A 639 1.21 6.20 4.72
C PRO A 639 2.33 6.68 5.63
N GLN A 640 3.59 6.56 5.19
CA GLN A 640 4.74 6.96 5.99
C GLN A 640 4.80 8.48 6.18
N LEU A 641 4.44 9.26 5.14
CA LEU A 641 4.36 10.71 5.23
C LEU A 641 3.35 11.15 6.30
N ILE A 642 2.15 10.56 6.31
CA ILE A 642 1.12 10.85 7.31
C ILE A 642 1.57 10.43 8.71
N LYS A 643 2.21 9.26 8.86
CA LYS A 643 2.74 8.81 10.15
C LYS A 643 3.83 9.72 10.70
N ALA A 644 4.73 10.19 9.85
CA ALA A 644 5.75 11.17 10.23
C ALA A 644 5.12 12.49 10.69
N ALA A 645 4.09 12.93 9.99
CA ALA A 645 3.25 14.07 10.34
C ALA A 645 2.56 13.90 11.73
N GLU A 646 1.95 12.74 12.00
CA GLU A 646 1.35 12.42 13.30
C GLU A 646 2.38 12.41 14.43
N ALA A 647 3.59 11.90 14.16
CA ALA A 647 4.69 11.94 15.11
C ALA A 647 5.12 13.39 15.41
N ALA A 648 5.29 14.23 14.38
CA ALA A 648 5.58 15.66 14.56
C ALA A 648 4.46 16.38 15.35
N LYS A 649 3.19 16.06 15.07
CA LYS A 649 2.05 16.61 15.81
C LYS A 649 2.13 16.31 17.31
N SER A 650 2.50 15.08 17.67
CA SER A 650 2.67 14.71 19.09
C SER A 650 3.79 15.50 19.77
N SER A 651 4.86 15.83 19.04
CA SER A 651 5.90 16.75 19.51
C SER A 651 5.36 18.18 19.69
N PHE A 652 4.58 18.70 18.74
CA PHE A 652 3.95 20.01 18.89
C PHE A 652 2.96 20.09 20.06
N GLU A 653 2.22 19.02 20.35
CA GLU A 653 1.34 18.94 21.53
C GLU A 653 2.13 19.12 22.83
N VAL A 654 3.30 18.48 22.94
CA VAL A 654 4.23 18.67 24.07
C VAL A 654 4.75 20.12 24.12
N LEU A 655 5.19 20.66 22.99
CA LEU A 655 5.71 22.04 22.89
C LEU A 655 4.65 23.08 23.28
N ARG A 656 3.38 22.87 22.92
CA ARG A 656 2.27 23.76 23.29
C ARG A 656 2.06 23.82 24.79
N VAL A 657 2.14 22.68 25.48
CA VAL A 657 2.04 22.64 26.95
C VAL A 657 3.21 23.40 27.59
N ALA A 658 4.42 23.24 27.05
CA ALA A 658 5.61 23.96 27.52
C ALA A 658 5.52 25.48 27.28
N LEU A 659 5.10 25.90 26.08
CA LEU A 659 4.91 27.31 25.71
C LEU A 659 3.80 27.99 26.55
N ALA A 660 2.73 27.28 26.88
CA ALA A 660 1.67 27.80 27.73
C ALA A 660 2.09 27.96 29.21
N SER A 661 3.22 27.36 29.59
CA SER A 661 3.76 27.39 30.95
C SER A 661 4.83 28.47 31.17
N ASP A 662 5.23 29.19 30.11
CA ASP A 662 6.25 30.24 30.14
C ASP A 662 5.61 31.65 30.00
N PRO A 663 5.66 32.51 31.03
CA PRO A 663 5.04 33.84 31.03
C PRO A 663 5.64 34.83 30.02
N ASP A 664 6.87 34.58 29.54
CA ASP A 664 7.63 35.46 28.63
C ASP A 664 7.72 34.91 27.19
N ALA A 665 7.07 33.78 26.90
CA ALA A 665 7.09 33.20 25.55
C ALA A 665 6.33 34.09 24.57
N LYS A 666 7.08 34.81 23.72
CA LYS A 666 6.56 35.26 22.43
C LYS A 666 6.16 34.01 21.65
N SER A 667 4.86 33.72 21.59
CA SER A 667 4.32 32.79 20.60
C SER A 667 4.87 33.21 19.25
N GLY A 668 5.56 32.31 18.54
CA GLY A 668 5.91 32.53 17.15
C GLY A 668 4.68 33.04 16.41
N GLU A 669 4.85 34.05 15.55
CA GLU A 669 3.73 34.68 14.87
C GLU A 669 2.86 33.60 14.18
N PRO A 670 1.53 33.65 14.33
CA PRO A 670 0.67 32.69 13.65
C PRO A 670 0.89 32.77 12.15
N VAL A 671 1.28 31.66 11.53
CA VAL A 671 1.36 31.57 10.06
C VAL A 671 -0.02 31.89 9.47
N ALA A 672 -0.05 32.67 8.39
CA ALA A 672 -1.27 33.16 7.75
C ALA A 672 -2.37 32.07 7.64
N PRO A 673 -3.63 32.37 8.01
CA PRO A 673 -4.70 31.38 7.95
C PRO A 673 -4.99 30.96 6.50
N VAL A 674 -5.25 29.67 6.30
CA VAL A 674 -5.53 29.08 4.98
C VAL A 674 -6.93 28.47 4.98
N ALA A 675 -7.75 28.78 3.98
CA ALA A 675 -9.01 28.06 3.76
C ALA A 675 -8.78 26.88 2.81
N LEU A 676 -9.27 25.70 3.14
CA LEU A 676 -9.27 24.54 2.25
C LEU A 676 -10.69 24.08 1.95
N ALA A 677 -10.99 23.85 0.67
CA ALA A 677 -12.29 23.36 0.24
C ALA A 677 -12.17 22.37 -0.93
N THR A 678 -12.97 21.31 -0.88
CA THR A 678 -13.27 20.52 -2.07
C THR A 678 -14.43 21.21 -2.76
N VAL A 679 -14.25 21.54 -4.03
CA VAL A 679 -15.13 22.45 -4.77
C VAL A 679 -16.54 21.89 -4.91
N TYR A 680 -17.49 22.78 -5.17
CA TYR A 680 -18.88 22.46 -5.37
C TYR A 680 -19.10 21.33 -6.38
N GLY A 681 -19.86 20.31 -5.95
CA GLY A 681 -20.18 19.11 -6.71
C GLY A 681 -19.17 17.98 -6.59
N ASP A 682 -18.07 18.20 -5.88
CA ASP A 682 -17.05 17.19 -5.64
C ASP A 682 -17.08 16.73 -4.18
N ILE A 683 -17.24 15.42 -3.98
CA ILE A 683 -17.29 14.80 -2.66
C ILE A 683 -15.99 14.08 -2.28
N HIS A 684 -15.00 14.11 -3.16
CA HIS A 684 -13.70 13.49 -2.94
C HIS A 684 -12.80 14.47 -2.20
N ASP A 685 -12.61 14.23 -0.92
CA ASP A 685 -11.88 15.10 0.00
C ASP A 685 -10.59 14.50 0.51
N ILE A 686 -10.19 13.33 0.00
CA ILE A 686 -8.96 12.65 0.40
C ILE A 686 -7.76 13.60 0.22
N GLY A 687 -7.57 14.14 -0.99
CA GLY A 687 -6.46 15.06 -1.28
C GLY A 687 -6.47 16.31 -0.38
N LYS A 688 -7.64 16.95 -0.21
CA LYS A 688 -7.82 18.11 0.67
C LYS A 688 -7.51 17.78 2.14
N ASN A 689 -7.97 16.64 2.63
CA ASN A 689 -7.73 16.21 4.02
C ASN A 689 -6.24 15.93 4.26
N ILE A 690 -5.52 15.40 3.27
CA ILE A 690 -4.07 15.24 3.34
C ILE A 690 -3.39 16.61 3.39
N VAL A 691 -3.75 17.53 2.50
CA VAL A 691 -3.22 18.91 2.50
C VAL A 691 -3.49 19.59 3.84
N LYS A 692 -4.70 19.44 4.41
CA LYS A 692 -5.05 19.94 5.74
C LYS A 692 -4.09 19.39 6.79
N VAL A 693 -3.96 18.07 6.88
CA VAL A 693 -3.09 17.42 7.87
C VAL A 693 -1.66 17.94 7.73
N LEU A 694 -1.13 18.00 6.52
CA LEU A 694 0.22 18.52 6.27
C LEU A 694 0.35 20.01 6.64
N MET A 695 -0.56 20.87 6.20
CA MET A 695 -0.55 22.30 6.52
C MET A 695 -0.64 22.56 8.02
N GLU A 696 -1.50 21.85 8.75
CA GLU A 696 -1.58 21.92 10.21
C GLU A 696 -0.24 21.56 10.88
N ASN A 697 0.49 20.59 10.31
CA ASN A 697 1.83 20.20 10.80
C ASN A 697 2.92 21.22 10.47
N TYR A 698 2.73 22.04 9.44
CA TYR A 698 3.58 23.19 9.11
C TYR A 698 3.08 24.49 9.80
N ASN A 699 2.27 24.35 10.86
CA ASN A 699 1.81 25.44 11.72
C ASN A 699 0.88 26.47 11.05
N PHE A 700 0.29 26.13 9.89
CA PHE A 700 -0.79 26.92 9.31
C PHE A 700 -2.08 26.76 10.12
N LYS A 701 -2.80 27.86 10.32
CA LYS A 701 -4.17 27.80 10.82
C LYS A 701 -5.11 27.43 9.66
N VAL A 702 -5.48 26.16 9.57
CA VAL A 702 -6.34 25.66 8.49
C VAL A 702 -7.82 25.79 8.86
N LEU A 703 -8.56 26.57 8.08
CA LEU A 703 -10.02 26.56 8.03
C LEU A 703 -10.47 25.56 6.98
N ASP A 704 -10.82 24.35 7.43
CA ASP A 704 -11.36 23.32 6.57
C ASP A 704 -12.87 23.53 6.36
N LEU A 705 -13.24 23.95 5.14
CA LEU A 705 -14.63 24.15 4.74
C LEU A 705 -15.33 22.84 4.36
N GLY A 706 -14.59 21.73 4.35
CA GLY A 706 -15.10 20.42 4.00
C GLY A 706 -15.16 20.20 2.50
N LYS A 707 -16.21 19.50 2.08
CA LYS A 707 -16.40 19.06 0.70
C LYS A 707 -17.76 19.43 0.17
N ASP A 708 -17.85 19.42 -1.15
CA ASP A 708 -19.03 19.89 -1.86
C ASP A 708 -19.41 21.34 -1.47
N VAL A 709 -18.39 22.21 -1.35
CA VAL A 709 -18.55 23.55 -0.79
C VAL A 709 -18.99 24.55 -1.86
N PRO A 710 -20.12 25.28 -1.67
CA PRO A 710 -20.55 26.34 -2.59
C PRO A 710 -19.57 27.50 -2.71
N PRO A 711 -19.42 28.11 -3.91
CA PRO A 711 -18.61 29.31 -4.11
C PRO A 711 -18.87 30.37 -3.06
N GLU A 712 -20.15 30.65 -2.76
CA GLU A 712 -20.58 31.68 -1.81
C GLU A 712 -20.13 31.38 -0.39
N ALA A 713 -20.15 30.10 0.00
CA ALA A 713 -19.67 29.68 1.31
C ALA A 713 -18.15 29.83 1.44
N VAL A 714 -17.39 29.56 0.35
CA VAL A 714 -15.94 29.80 0.32
C VAL A 714 -15.65 31.29 0.43
N ALA A 715 -16.28 32.12 -0.41
CA ALA A 715 -16.06 33.57 -0.40
C ALA A 715 -16.44 34.20 0.96
N GLU A 716 -17.57 33.79 1.54
CA GLU A 716 -18.00 34.28 2.85
C GLU A 716 -17.04 33.87 3.96
N ALA A 717 -16.59 32.61 3.97
CA ALA A 717 -15.63 32.14 4.96
C ALA A 717 -14.28 32.85 4.85
N VAL A 718 -13.80 33.10 3.62
CA VAL A 718 -12.56 33.83 3.36
C VAL A 718 -12.66 35.26 3.85
N ARG A 719 -13.77 35.94 3.55
CA ARG A 719 -14.05 37.31 3.97
C ARG A 719 -14.20 37.46 5.48
N GLN A 720 -14.94 36.56 6.13
CA GLN A 720 -15.19 36.61 7.57
C GLN A 720 -13.94 36.35 8.41
N ASN A 721 -13.01 35.55 7.90
CA ASN A 721 -11.80 35.13 8.62
C ASN A 721 -10.52 35.81 8.14
N ASP A 722 -10.63 36.81 7.25
CA ASP A 722 -9.50 37.55 6.64
C ASP A 722 -8.42 36.61 6.06
N ILE A 723 -8.85 35.62 5.30
CA ILE A 723 -7.97 34.57 4.76
C ILE A 723 -7.32 35.05 3.46
N ARG A 724 -6.00 34.96 3.38
CA ARG A 724 -5.21 35.38 2.21
C ARG A 724 -4.82 34.23 1.29
N ILE A 725 -4.91 32.99 1.75
CA ILE A 725 -4.52 31.80 0.98
C ILE A 725 -5.70 30.83 0.95
N VAL A 726 -6.11 30.41 -0.23
CA VAL A 726 -7.24 29.48 -0.44
C VAL A 726 -6.75 28.29 -1.26
N GLY A 727 -6.91 27.08 -0.74
CA GLY A 727 -6.67 25.83 -1.46
C GLY A 727 -7.97 25.21 -1.93
N LEU A 728 -8.10 24.98 -3.24
CA LEU A 728 -9.27 24.31 -3.84
C LEU A 728 -8.88 22.96 -4.44
N SER A 729 -9.68 21.93 -4.16
CA SER A 729 -9.46 20.57 -4.66
C SER A 729 -10.61 20.07 -5.53
N ALA A 730 -10.28 19.40 -6.64
CA ALA A 730 -11.23 18.63 -7.46
C ALA A 730 -10.63 17.29 -7.94
N LEU A 731 -11.41 16.21 -7.90
CA LEU A 731 -11.05 14.89 -8.39
C LEU A 731 -11.76 14.52 -9.68
N MET A 732 -12.93 15.10 -9.99
CA MET A 732 -13.67 14.79 -11.22
C MET A 732 -13.50 15.90 -12.26
N THR A 733 -13.28 15.55 -13.53
CA THR A 733 -13.26 16.57 -14.61
C THR A 733 -14.57 17.35 -14.67
N THR A 734 -15.66 16.72 -14.23
CA THR A 734 -16.99 17.31 -14.14
C THR A 734 -17.07 18.48 -13.17
N THR A 735 -16.21 18.54 -12.14
CA THR A 735 -16.29 19.52 -11.04
C THR A 735 -15.32 20.70 -11.19
N VAL A 736 -14.45 20.67 -12.21
CA VAL A 736 -13.48 21.75 -12.52
C VAL A 736 -14.20 23.09 -12.81
N VAL A 737 -15.41 23.06 -13.37
CA VAL A 737 -16.21 24.28 -13.58
C VAL A 737 -16.59 24.94 -12.25
N GLY A 738 -16.98 24.15 -11.24
CA GLY A 738 -17.29 24.69 -9.90
C GLY A 738 -16.07 25.32 -9.22
N MET A 739 -14.86 24.86 -9.55
CA MET A 739 -13.61 25.51 -9.14
C MET A 739 -13.46 26.89 -9.77
N LYS A 740 -13.72 27.01 -11.07
CA LYS A 740 -13.70 28.30 -11.79
C LYS A 740 -14.70 29.29 -11.21
N ASP A 741 -15.92 28.85 -10.92
CA ASP A 741 -16.97 29.70 -10.35
C ASP A 741 -16.55 30.22 -8.97
N THR A 742 -15.97 29.35 -8.13
CA THR A 742 -15.38 29.74 -6.84
C THR A 742 -14.30 30.78 -6.99
N ILE A 743 -13.35 30.58 -7.92
CA ILE A 743 -12.25 31.53 -8.13
C ILE A 743 -12.75 32.87 -8.66
N ALA A 744 -13.66 32.85 -9.64
CA ALA A 744 -14.25 34.08 -10.19
C ALA A 744 -14.96 34.90 -9.11
N LEU A 745 -15.65 34.22 -8.18
CA LEU A 745 -16.29 34.87 -7.04
C LEU A 745 -15.27 35.46 -6.06
N LEU A 746 -14.24 34.69 -5.69
CA LEU A 746 -13.15 35.15 -4.83
C LEU A 746 -12.44 36.38 -5.41
N ARG A 747 -12.20 36.42 -6.73
CA ARG A 747 -11.60 37.60 -7.37
C ARG A 747 -12.46 38.85 -7.26
N ARG A 748 -13.78 38.70 -7.27
CA ARG A 748 -14.73 39.81 -7.15
C ARG A 748 -14.86 40.32 -5.71
N GLU A 749 -14.88 39.41 -4.73
CA GLU A 749 -15.26 39.73 -3.35
C GLU A 749 -14.09 39.73 -2.37
N CYS A 750 -13.00 39.02 -2.68
CA CYS A 750 -11.78 38.87 -1.87
C CYS A 750 -10.53 38.93 -2.78
N PRO A 751 -10.27 40.05 -3.49
CA PRO A 751 -9.25 40.12 -4.54
C PRO A 751 -7.82 39.87 -4.06
N GLU A 752 -7.57 40.05 -2.76
CA GLU A 752 -6.28 39.84 -2.12
C GLU A 752 -6.01 38.37 -1.78
N ALA A 753 -7.01 37.49 -1.90
CA ALA A 753 -6.84 36.06 -1.68
C ALA A 753 -6.12 35.39 -2.86
N LYS A 754 -5.03 34.69 -2.57
CA LYS A 754 -4.30 33.85 -3.50
C LYS A 754 -4.84 32.43 -3.50
N VAL A 755 -5.14 31.91 -4.69
CA VAL A 755 -5.77 30.60 -4.87
C VAL A 755 -4.78 29.59 -5.42
N ILE A 756 -4.59 28.51 -4.67
CA ILE A 756 -3.84 27.32 -5.05
C ILE A 756 -4.86 26.24 -5.44
N VAL A 757 -4.69 25.61 -6.60
CA VAL A 757 -5.56 24.51 -7.06
C VAL A 757 -4.79 23.20 -7.20
N GLY A 758 -5.46 22.09 -6.92
CA GLY A 758 -4.91 20.74 -7.09
C GLY A 758 -5.99 19.66 -7.15
N GLY A 759 -5.54 18.41 -7.26
CA GLY A 759 -6.39 17.21 -7.34
C GLY A 759 -6.17 16.40 -8.62
N ALA A 760 -6.60 15.13 -8.62
CA ALA A 760 -6.12 14.12 -9.58
C ALA A 760 -6.39 14.42 -11.06
N VAL A 761 -7.39 15.25 -11.35
CA VAL A 761 -7.75 15.65 -12.72
C VAL A 761 -7.10 16.97 -13.15
N LEU A 762 -6.52 17.74 -12.22
CA LEU A 762 -5.94 19.05 -12.53
C LEU A 762 -4.62 18.87 -13.28
N THR A 763 -4.43 19.76 -14.25
CA THR A 763 -3.19 19.95 -15.01
C THR A 763 -2.83 21.43 -15.00
N PRO A 764 -1.59 21.82 -15.36
CA PRO A 764 -1.23 23.24 -15.50
C PRO A 764 -2.21 24.03 -16.38
N ASP A 765 -2.64 23.45 -17.51
CA ASP A 765 -3.60 24.07 -18.43
C ASP A 765 -4.99 24.26 -17.78
N MET A 766 -5.44 23.31 -16.95
CA MET A 766 -6.69 23.45 -16.21
C MET A 766 -6.61 24.53 -15.13
N ALA A 767 -5.47 24.62 -14.44
CA ALA A 767 -5.25 25.64 -13.42
C ALA A 767 -5.32 27.06 -14.01
N GLU A 768 -4.75 27.25 -15.20
CA GLU A 768 -4.87 28.50 -15.96
C GLU A 768 -6.33 28.78 -16.35
N PHE A 769 -7.05 27.78 -16.87
CA PHE A 769 -8.44 27.92 -17.27
C PHE A 769 -9.39 28.36 -16.13
N VAL A 770 -9.18 27.82 -14.92
CA VAL A 770 -10.00 28.18 -13.75
C VAL A 770 -9.57 29.52 -13.13
N GLY A 771 -8.44 30.10 -13.57
CA GLY A 771 -7.94 31.40 -13.10
C GLY A 771 -7.17 31.34 -11.77
N ALA A 772 -6.60 30.17 -11.44
CA ALA A 772 -5.81 29.98 -10.23
C ALA A 772 -4.51 30.80 -10.25
N ASP A 773 -4.01 31.22 -9.09
CA ASP A 773 -2.68 31.84 -8.98
C ASP A 773 -1.58 30.78 -9.09
N HIS A 774 -1.82 29.59 -8.54
CA HIS A 774 -0.86 28.50 -8.50
C HIS A 774 -1.52 27.14 -8.72
N TYR A 775 -0.81 26.26 -9.42
CA TYR A 775 -1.09 24.82 -9.49
C TYR A 775 -0.13 24.07 -8.56
N ALA A 776 -0.68 23.15 -7.77
CA ALA A 776 0.11 22.21 -6.98
C ALA A 776 -0.17 20.79 -7.47
N ARG A 777 0.88 20.08 -7.90
CA ARG A 777 0.80 18.70 -8.39
C ARG A 777 0.56 17.70 -7.26
N ASP A 778 0.99 18.05 -6.05
CA ASP A 778 0.91 17.19 -4.87
C ASP A 778 0.72 18.02 -3.58
N ALA A 779 0.46 17.32 -2.48
CA ALA A 779 0.15 17.94 -1.21
C ALA A 779 1.35 18.69 -0.60
N MET A 780 2.58 18.23 -0.84
CA MET A 780 3.80 18.89 -0.35
C MET A 780 4.11 20.16 -1.12
N GLU A 781 3.92 20.16 -2.45
CA GLU A 781 4.03 21.37 -3.27
C GLU A 781 3.01 22.42 -2.83
N THR A 782 1.80 22.00 -2.44
CA THR A 782 0.78 22.92 -1.89
C THR A 782 1.29 23.62 -0.63
N VAL A 783 1.91 22.87 0.30
CA VAL A 783 2.51 23.44 1.52
C VAL A 783 3.62 24.43 1.17
N ARG A 784 4.53 24.09 0.25
CA ARG A 784 5.63 24.99 -0.14
C ARG A 784 5.15 26.29 -0.77
N ILE A 785 4.15 26.22 -1.65
CA ILE A 785 3.53 27.40 -2.26
C ILE A 785 2.90 28.25 -1.16
N ALA A 786 2.13 27.65 -0.25
CA ALA A 786 1.51 28.37 0.86
C ALA A 786 2.55 29.03 1.78
N THR A 787 3.66 28.35 2.09
CA THR A 787 4.75 28.91 2.91
C THR A 787 5.37 30.12 2.23
N LYS A 788 5.66 30.03 0.93
CA LYS A 788 6.18 31.16 0.16
C LYS A 788 5.21 32.34 0.15
N LEU A 789 3.93 32.09 -0.07
CA LEU A 789 2.89 33.13 -0.07
C LEU A 789 2.72 33.79 1.30
N ALA A 790 2.84 33.02 2.38
CA ALA A 790 2.81 33.58 3.74
C ALA A 790 3.99 34.52 3.99
N THR A 791 5.21 34.13 3.59
CA THR A 791 6.40 34.99 3.74
C THR A 791 6.34 36.25 2.88
N GLU A 792 5.75 36.18 1.68
CA GLU A 792 5.54 37.33 0.80
C GLU A 792 4.43 38.28 1.29
N ALA A 793 3.45 37.76 2.05
CA ALA A 793 2.41 38.57 2.68
C ALA A 793 2.97 39.37 3.86
N ASP A 794 3.85 38.78 4.67
CA ASP A 794 4.48 39.46 5.82
C ASP A 794 5.46 40.57 5.37
N ALA A 795 6.14 40.39 4.22
CA ALA A 795 7.07 41.38 3.67
C ALA A 795 6.42 42.66 3.11
N ASN A 796 5.09 42.68 2.94
CA ASN A 796 4.33 43.84 2.45
C ASN A 796 3.62 44.63 3.57
N VAL A 797 3.90 44.31 4.85
CA VAL A 797 3.29 44.95 6.03
C VAL A 797 4.23 45.97 6.71
N ASP A 798 5.47 46.15 6.23
CA ASP A 798 6.41 47.19 6.69
C ASP A 798 6.37 48.50 5.89
#